data_AF-A0A2E8Q0S1-F1
#
_entry.id   AF-A0A2E8Q0S1-F1
#
_cell.length_a   1.000
_cell.length_b   1.000
_cell.length_c   1.000
_cell.angle_alpha   90.00
_cell.angle_beta   90.00
_cell.angle_gamma   90.00
#
_symmetry.space_group_name_H-M   'P 1'
#
loop_
_entity.id
_entity.type
_entity.pdbx_description
1 polymer ?
#
loop_
_entity_poly.entity_id
_entity_poly.type
_entity_poly.pdbx_seq_one_letter_code
_entity_poly.pdbx_strand_id
1 'polypeptide(L)'
;MSAAGQKKEFLHILKESEAIAHGANLSEKAHHALYKAIKSVSALDQIKNGVIFHAGIKIPELENLDYGRKEALETLQRLMSDRLIAQVFLIEFEPGAAKLTVTPCYIANWGDERVGPEQLFQELLMQSVASIEQFLKSRPVYNREQIWKDLEKDINSPSVPDLSQLPTAAVDPLAVLQPSAFDFVPPAEMLRMARDEIREELIRRGDVVYLLEYGLLPVREEELVIRFEACLAFMQSRIIPEHRGNAALKSELHSISTQEEAYHLEGFVRKTADFSQKKAAAVKKHLLSSPGRTSRFPGSLAVEQVLQLHPQVEKKYRENWEKEMDHQHKEIRDSILGLGVDVADQIRFFSEDDRQSIPPEIWRRLISDNGFFHSTWEKSDGTYHVLCKKNPGIFPELVDIMLRMGPEDHWKILAFRFLIEKYESTFPELFHDSDFVDAYGQLLRRAYMSLIPWYYRLLMFIGLRSVVDAAFQNAKKKIQEDQERLALKNQEKRDNQEKQRIVERKERAGQAETLEFKRRIVETLERFYFELGKPPLIKEVASEFPDHKEDEFREFVKKQGFKQLDFENDKILLYPVDHQWRARAVKLRKHLEELNQDPGLESSLRSRMSAVLKMLQRSIKQAASGVGGSTQSGNLDPDAAFERFETELEKHEKVAASSSEEEPY
;
A
#
# COMPACT_ATOMS: atom_id res chain seq x y z
N MET A 1 16.05 24.62 -9.18
CA MET A 1 17.18 25.15 -9.96
C MET A 1 18.42 24.87 -9.14
N SER A 2 19.31 23.99 -9.62
CA SER A 2 20.52 23.61 -8.87
C SER A 2 21.40 24.84 -8.63
N ALA A 3 21.84 25.04 -7.39
CA ALA A 3 22.72 26.12 -6.97
C ALA A 3 24.17 26.00 -7.50
N ALA A 4 24.46 24.97 -8.32
CA ALA A 4 25.80 24.63 -8.82
C ALA A 4 26.44 25.66 -9.79
N GLY A 5 25.87 26.87 -9.92
CA GLY A 5 26.37 27.92 -10.80
C GLY A 5 26.48 29.32 -10.15
N GLN A 6 26.18 29.49 -8.86
CA GLN A 6 26.43 30.75 -8.15
C GLN A 6 27.87 30.80 -7.65
N LYS A 7 28.63 31.85 -8.01
CA LYS A 7 29.96 32.11 -7.45
C LYS A 7 29.83 32.30 -5.93
N LYS A 8 30.46 31.43 -5.14
CA LYS A 8 30.45 31.49 -3.67
C LYS A 8 31.37 32.62 -3.19
N GLU A 9 30.93 33.87 -3.28
CA GLU A 9 31.77 35.04 -2.97
C GLU A 9 32.34 35.01 -1.53
N PHE A 10 31.62 34.41 -0.59
CA PHE A 10 32.07 34.22 0.79
C PHE A 10 33.26 33.25 0.96
N LEU A 11 33.57 32.46 -0.07
CA LEU A 11 34.72 31.53 -0.11
C LEU A 11 35.89 32.08 -0.94
N HIS A 12 35.86 33.36 -1.33
CA HIS A 12 36.95 34.01 -2.06
C HIS A 12 38.13 34.34 -1.13
N ILE A 13 38.94 33.32 -0.84
CA ILE A 13 40.13 33.40 0.00
C ILE A 13 41.38 33.61 -0.86
N LEU A 14 42.14 34.66 -0.58
CA LEU A 14 43.38 35.01 -1.28
C LEU A 14 44.55 34.10 -0.87
N LYS A 15 45.52 33.92 -1.77
CA LYS A 15 46.81 33.33 -1.39
C LYS A 15 47.56 34.32 -0.50
N GLU A 16 48.41 33.80 0.39
CA GLU A 16 49.21 34.61 1.33
C GLU A 16 50.00 35.72 0.62
N SER A 17 50.61 35.42 -0.53
CA SER A 17 51.35 36.39 -1.35
C SER A 17 50.47 37.51 -1.92
N GLU A 18 49.22 37.20 -2.26
CA GLU A 18 48.26 38.14 -2.83
C GLU A 18 47.68 39.04 -1.74
N ALA A 19 47.34 38.46 -0.58
CA ALA A 19 46.86 39.21 0.57
C ALA A 19 47.90 40.22 1.08
N ILE A 20 49.17 39.83 1.16
CA ILE A 20 50.27 40.74 1.52
C ILE A 20 50.41 41.88 0.49
N ALA A 21 50.27 41.57 -0.81
CA ALA A 21 50.27 42.58 -1.87
C ALA A 21 49.08 43.56 -1.78
N HIS A 22 47.96 43.12 -1.19
CA HIS A 22 46.79 43.95 -0.89
C HIS A 22 46.85 44.67 0.47
N GLY A 23 47.96 44.54 1.21
CA GLY A 23 48.19 45.27 2.47
C GLY A 23 47.85 44.51 3.75
N ALA A 24 47.63 43.20 3.70
CA ALA A 24 47.35 42.38 4.88
C ALA A 24 48.54 42.38 5.87
N ASN A 25 48.27 42.58 7.16
CA ASN A 25 49.32 42.67 8.18
C ASN A 25 49.53 41.33 8.91
N LEU A 26 50.36 40.46 8.32
CA LEU A 26 50.80 39.20 8.94
C LEU A 26 52.10 39.35 9.78
N SER A 27 52.59 40.57 9.99
CA SER A 27 53.83 40.79 10.75
C SER A 27 53.65 40.65 12.28
N GLU A 28 52.41 40.76 12.75
CA GLU A 28 52.06 40.55 14.15
C GLU A 28 52.06 39.06 14.52
N LYS A 29 52.78 38.71 15.58
CA LYS A 29 52.95 37.31 16.03
C LYS A 29 51.62 36.55 16.20
N ALA A 30 50.59 37.22 16.73
CA ALA A 30 49.26 36.63 16.91
C ALA A 30 48.54 36.34 15.58
N HIS A 31 48.61 37.27 14.62
CA HIS A 31 47.99 37.12 13.30
C HIS A 31 48.64 35.98 12.50
N HIS A 32 49.98 35.91 12.53
CA HIS A 32 50.71 34.84 11.86
C HIS A 32 50.47 33.46 12.49
N ALA A 33 50.55 33.35 13.82
CA ALA A 33 50.33 32.08 14.54
C ALA A 33 48.91 31.54 14.30
N LEU A 34 47.90 32.42 14.39
CA LEU A 34 46.51 32.04 14.16
C LEU A 34 46.24 31.62 12.71
N TYR A 35 46.74 32.39 11.73
CA TYR A 35 46.63 32.02 10.32
C TYR A 35 47.30 30.67 10.02
N LYS A 36 48.50 30.43 10.56
CA LYS A 36 49.23 29.17 10.39
C LYS A 36 48.49 27.99 11.02
N ALA A 37 47.91 28.18 12.21
CA ALA A 37 47.09 27.16 12.87
C ALA A 37 45.86 26.79 12.01
N ILE A 38 45.12 27.78 11.51
CA ILE A 38 43.97 27.57 10.61
C ILE A 38 44.41 26.88 9.32
N LYS A 39 45.48 27.36 8.68
CA LYS A 39 46.02 26.77 7.46
C LYS A 39 46.42 25.31 7.67
N SER A 40 47.10 24.98 8.77
CA SER A 40 47.56 23.61 9.07
C SER A 40 46.45 22.56 9.12
N VAL A 41 45.23 22.97 9.49
CA VAL A 41 44.06 22.08 9.55
C VAL A 41 43.09 22.26 8.37
N SER A 42 43.38 23.19 7.45
CA SER A 42 42.56 23.44 6.25
C SER A 42 42.92 22.50 5.08
N ALA A 43 43.56 21.36 5.35
CA ALA A 43 43.80 20.31 4.36
C ALA A 43 42.59 19.36 4.30
N LEU A 44 42.28 18.83 3.11
CA LEU A 44 41.11 17.95 2.93
C LEU A 44 41.14 16.73 3.84
N ASP A 45 42.31 16.11 4.02
CA ASP A 45 42.45 14.93 4.89
C ASP A 45 42.24 15.27 6.37
N GLN A 46 42.62 16.47 6.80
CA GLN A 46 42.41 16.92 8.18
C GLN A 46 40.92 17.16 8.45
N ILE A 47 40.25 17.86 7.53
CA ILE A 47 38.81 18.08 7.61
C ILE A 47 38.06 16.75 7.61
N LYS A 48 38.39 15.81 6.72
CA LYS A 48 37.78 14.47 6.69
C LYS A 48 37.93 13.70 8.01
N ASN A 49 39.01 13.92 8.73
CA ASN A 49 39.26 13.32 10.04
C ASN A 49 38.60 14.09 11.20
N GLY A 50 37.80 15.11 10.92
CA GLY A 50 37.12 15.94 11.92
C GLY A 50 38.04 16.97 12.60
N VAL A 51 39.26 17.17 12.08
CA VAL A 51 40.20 18.16 12.62
C VAL A 51 39.90 19.51 11.99
N ILE A 52 39.16 20.35 12.70
CA ILE A 52 38.75 21.69 12.24
C ILE A 52 39.20 22.77 13.22
N PHE A 53 39.48 23.98 12.72
CA PHE A 53 39.80 25.10 13.60
C PHE A 53 38.53 25.83 14.05
N HIS A 54 38.35 26.00 15.36
CA HIS A 54 37.32 26.86 15.95
C HIS A 54 37.94 27.79 17.01
N ALA A 55 37.28 28.90 17.35
CA ALA A 55 37.83 29.94 18.24
C ALA A 55 38.15 29.49 19.68
N GLY A 56 37.75 28.27 20.05
CA GLY A 56 38.03 27.67 21.37
C GLY A 56 39.31 26.85 21.46
N ILE A 57 40.01 26.63 20.34
CA ILE A 57 41.25 25.83 20.31
C ILE A 57 42.41 26.63 20.90
N LYS A 58 43.16 26.02 21.82
CA LYS A 58 44.39 26.59 22.36
C LYS A 58 45.52 26.47 21.35
N ILE A 59 46.23 27.58 21.11
CA ILE A 59 47.38 27.63 20.20
C ILE A 59 48.65 27.65 21.05
N PRO A 60 49.50 26.60 21.00
CA PRO A 60 50.72 26.51 21.82
C PRO A 60 51.66 27.71 21.67
N GLU A 61 51.73 28.29 20.46
CA GLU A 61 52.57 29.46 20.13
C GLU A 61 52.14 30.76 20.85
N LEU A 62 50.91 30.78 21.38
CA LEU A 62 50.26 31.92 22.05
C LEU A 62 49.92 31.65 23.52
N GLU A 63 50.19 30.46 24.07
CA GLU A 63 49.86 30.12 25.48
C GLU A 63 50.54 31.02 26.53
N ASN A 64 51.68 31.64 26.18
CA ASN A 64 52.44 32.53 27.05
C ASN A 64 52.01 34.01 26.95
N LEU A 65 51.08 34.33 26.05
CA LEU A 65 50.42 35.62 25.95
C LEU A 65 49.04 35.41 26.58
N ASP A 66 48.49 36.36 27.34
CA ASP A 66 47.10 36.30 27.86
C ASP A 66 46.07 36.41 26.70
N TYR A 67 46.18 35.51 25.72
CA TYR A 67 45.47 35.48 24.46
C TYR A 67 44.19 34.68 24.67
N GLY A 68 43.17 35.40 25.12
CA GLY A 68 41.85 34.84 25.37
C GLY A 68 41.01 34.75 24.10
N ARG A 69 39.77 34.28 24.28
CA ARG A 69 38.78 34.19 23.19
C ARG A 69 38.50 35.55 22.53
N LYS A 70 38.56 36.64 23.29
CA LYS A 70 38.27 37.98 22.78
C LYS A 70 39.35 38.45 21.79
N GLU A 71 40.62 38.29 22.17
CA GLU A 71 41.77 38.63 21.33
C GLU A 71 41.84 37.73 20.09
N ALA A 72 41.47 36.45 20.24
CA ALA A 72 41.30 35.53 19.12
C ALA A 72 40.24 36.02 18.12
N LEU A 73 39.06 36.42 18.60
CA LEU A 73 38.00 36.96 17.74
C LEU A 73 38.44 38.25 17.03
N GLU A 74 39.08 39.20 17.73
CA GLU A 74 39.59 40.42 17.08
C GLU A 74 40.60 40.11 15.96
N THR A 75 41.45 39.10 16.17
CA THR A 75 42.43 38.66 15.16
C THR A 75 41.75 37.94 13.99
N LEU A 76 40.76 37.07 14.26
CA LEU A 76 39.96 36.40 13.23
C LEU A 76 39.21 37.40 12.35
N GLN A 77 38.64 38.45 12.94
CA GLN A 77 37.95 39.51 12.22
C GLN A 77 38.88 40.22 11.22
N ARG A 78 40.12 40.50 11.63
CA ARG A 78 41.14 41.11 10.76
C ARG A 78 41.56 40.16 9.63
N LEU A 79 41.85 38.90 9.94
CA LEU A 79 42.21 37.90 8.93
C LEU A 79 41.09 37.66 7.88
N MET A 80 39.83 37.71 8.29
CA MET A 80 38.69 37.66 7.36
C MET A 80 38.59 38.93 6.50
N SER A 81 38.82 40.11 7.09
CA SER A 81 38.82 41.39 6.37
C SER A 81 39.89 41.41 5.28
N ASP A 82 41.06 40.82 5.57
CA ASP A 82 42.18 40.63 4.66
C ASP A 82 41.97 39.49 3.65
N ARG A 83 40.81 38.81 3.70
CA ARG A 83 40.46 37.65 2.86
C ARG A 83 41.45 36.49 2.94
N LEU A 84 42.16 36.34 4.06
CA LEU A 84 43.10 35.24 4.31
C LEU A 84 42.41 33.97 4.83
N ILE A 85 41.25 34.13 5.48
CA ILE A 85 40.42 33.05 6.00
C ILE A 85 38.94 33.34 5.72
N ALA A 86 38.10 32.30 5.79
CA ALA A 86 36.65 32.43 5.77
C ALA A 86 36.04 31.70 6.98
N GLN A 87 35.00 32.29 7.57
CA GLN A 87 34.15 31.62 8.55
C GLN A 87 33.15 30.72 7.83
N VAL A 88 33.13 29.45 8.20
CA VAL A 88 32.18 28.41 7.80
C VAL A 88 31.63 27.75 9.07
N PHE A 89 31.00 26.57 8.95
CA PHE A 89 30.44 25.87 10.09
C PHE A 89 30.45 24.36 9.89
N LEU A 90 30.30 23.66 11.02
CA LEU A 90 29.96 22.25 11.09
C LEU A 90 28.71 22.09 11.96
N ILE A 91 27.76 21.27 11.54
CA ILE A 91 26.65 20.83 12.39
C ILE A 91 27.08 19.53 13.08
N GLU A 92 27.06 19.55 14.41
CA GLU A 92 27.41 18.43 15.25
C GLU A 92 26.16 17.91 15.97
N PHE A 93 26.10 16.59 16.16
CA PHE A 93 25.06 15.95 16.94
C PHE A 93 25.61 15.63 18.33
N GLU A 94 24.98 16.15 19.38
CA GLU A 94 25.30 15.82 20.78
C GLU A 94 24.37 14.70 21.28
N PRO A 95 24.80 13.43 21.37
CA PRO A 95 23.91 12.31 21.66
C PRO A 95 23.28 12.39 23.06
N GLY A 96 24.03 12.91 24.05
CA GLY A 96 23.58 13.02 25.43
C GLY A 96 22.45 14.04 25.65
N ALA A 97 22.38 15.07 24.80
CA ALA A 97 21.34 16.10 24.85
C ALA A 97 20.31 15.95 23.72
N ALA A 98 20.49 14.97 22.83
CA ALA A 98 19.69 14.72 21.64
C ALA A 98 19.41 16.00 20.82
N LYS A 99 20.43 16.85 20.64
CA LYS A 99 20.31 18.14 19.94
C LYS A 99 21.41 18.31 18.90
N LEU A 100 21.11 19.13 17.90
CA LEU A 100 22.09 19.61 16.93
C LEU A 100 22.68 20.93 17.41
N THR A 101 23.99 21.09 17.25
CA THR A 101 24.71 22.33 17.53
C THR A 101 25.50 22.78 16.31
N VAL A 102 25.64 24.09 16.16
CA VAL A 102 26.46 24.67 15.10
C VAL A 102 27.77 25.09 15.73
N THR A 103 28.86 24.57 15.19
CA THR A 103 30.22 24.92 15.58
C THR A 103 30.81 25.80 14.48
N PRO A 104 30.99 27.12 14.71
CA PRO A 104 31.66 28.00 13.76
C PRO A 104 33.11 27.57 13.62
N CYS A 105 33.55 27.41 12.37
CA CYS A 105 34.91 27.00 12.06
C CYS A 105 35.51 27.87 10.97
N TYR A 106 36.84 27.88 10.90
CA TYR A 106 37.58 28.75 10.00
C TYR A 106 38.42 27.92 9.05
N ILE A 107 38.37 28.29 7.77
CA ILE A 107 39.16 27.66 6.71
C ILE A 107 40.06 28.70 6.05
N ALA A 108 41.23 28.27 5.61
CA ALA A 108 42.17 29.06 4.83
C ALA A 108 42.47 28.35 3.50
N ASN A 109 43.06 29.07 2.56
CA ASN A 109 43.58 28.46 1.34
C ASN A 109 44.84 27.64 1.66
N TRP A 110 44.75 26.32 1.53
CA TRP A 110 45.86 25.39 1.77
C TRP A 110 47.01 25.59 0.77
N GLY A 111 46.71 26.05 -0.45
CA GLY A 111 47.70 26.29 -1.51
C GLY A 111 47.82 25.17 -2.55
N ASP A 112 46.99 24.13 -2.50
CA ASP A 112 46.85 23.14 -3.57
C ASP A 112 45.90 23.68 -4.65
N GLU A 113 46.34 23.70 -5.92
CA GLU A 113 45.51 24.16 -7.04
C GLU A 113 44.33 23.22 -7.34
N ARG A 114 44.37 21.98 -6.84
CA ARG A 114 43.32 20.97 -7.06
C ARG A 114 42.20 21.01 -6.03
N VAL A 115 42.48 21.50 -4.83
CA VAL A 115 41.54 21.51 -3.69
C VAL A 115 41.34 22.95 -3.22
N GLY A 116 40.25 23.56 -3.69
CA GLY A 116 39.87 24.91 -3.32
C GLY A 116 39.04 24.97 -2.03
N PRO A 117 38.86 26.18 -1.44
CA PRO A 117 37.99 26.40 -0.29
C PRO A 117 36.54 25.91 -0.48
N GLU A 118 36.04 25.90 -1.72
CA GLU A 118 34.73 25.34 -2.05
C GLU A 118 34.63 23.85 -1.75
N GLN A 119 35.68 23.07 -2.03
CA GLN A 119 35.69 21.63 -1.77
C GLN A 119 35.76 21.34 -0.26
N LEU A 120 36.50 22.16 0.49
CA LEU A 120 36.56 22.06 1.95
C LEU A 120 35.19 22.37 2.57
N PHE A 121 34.51 23.40 2.08
CA PHE A 121 33.15 23.74 2.51
C PHE A 121 32.16 22.61 2.20
N GLN A 122 32.24 22.01 1.00
CA GLN A 122 31.40 20.86 0.64
C GLN A 122 31.63 19.66 1.57
N GLU A 123 32.87 19.36 1.94
CA GLU A 123 33.18 18.27 2.88
C GLU A 123 32.57 18.53 4.26
N LEU A 124 32.64 19.76 4.78
CA LEU A 124 32.00 20.14 6.04
C LEU A 124 30.46 20.04 5.98
N LEU A 125 29.85 20.37 4.84
CA LEU A 125 28.43 20.14 4.63
C LEU A 125 28.09 18.66 4.65
N MET A 126 28.90 17.79 4.03
CA MET A 126 28.67 16.34 4.05
C MET A 126 28.81 15.74 5.45
N GLN A 127 29.74 16.23 6.27
CA GLN A 127 29.83 15.85 7.67
C GLN A 127 28.62 16.34 8.47
N SER A 128 28.17 17.57 8.22
CA SER A 128 26.95 18.10 8.81
C SER A 128 25.72 17.25 8.47
N VAL A 129 25.61 16.79 7.22
CA VAL A 129 24.55 15.85 6.79
C VAL A 129 24.63 14.54 7.57
N ALA A 130 25.83 13.97 7.74
CA ALA A 130 26.02 12.73 8.51
C ALA A 130 25.63 12.91 9.99
N SER A 131 25.95 14.04 10.61
CA SER A 131 25.50 14.38 11.97
C SER A 131 23.98 14.49 12.06
N ILE A 132 23.35 15.15 11.09
CA ILE A 132 21.88 15.25 11.02
C ILE A 132 21.25 13.86 10.84
N GLU A 133 21.83 13.01 10.00
CA GLU A 133 21.37 11.63 9.81
C GLU A 133 21.40 10.84 11.13
N GLN A 134 22.47 10.97 11.93
CA GLN A 134 22.55 10.35 13.26
C GLN A 134 21.47 10.88 14.22
N PHE A 135 21.26 12.20 14.23
CA PHE A 135 20.18 12.83 15.00
C PHE A 135 18.79 12.32 14.56
N LEU A 136 18.57 12.21 13.25
CA LEU A 136 17.33 11.70 12.69
C LEU A 136 17.11 10.22 13.05
N LYS A 137 18.16 9.42 13.20
CA LYS A 137 18.08 8.02 13.67
C LYS A 137 17.86 7.91 15.17
N SER A 138 18.38 8.84 15.98
CA SER A 138 18.28 8.76 17.45
C SER A 138 16.89 9.05 18.03
N ARG A 139 15.96 9.63 17.26
CA ARG A 139 14.60 9.92 17.73
C ARG A 139 13.77 8.65 18.00
N PRO A 140 12.67 8.68 18.78
CA PRO A 140 11.86 7.48 19.02
C PRO A 140 11.02 7.08 17.80
N VAL A 141 10.79 5.78 17.61
CA VAL A 141 9.85 5.25 16.60
C VAL A 141 8.42 5.48 17.11
N TYR A 142 7.58 6.09 16.28
CA TYR A 142 6.23 6.44 16.69
C TYR A 142 5.22 5.36 16.32
N ASN A 143 4.26 5.14 17.21
CA ASN A 143 3.14 4.23 16.96
C ASN A 143 2.00 4.94 16.20
N ARG A 144 1.01 4.15 15.76
CA ARG A 144 -0.16 4.65 15.03
C ARG A 144 -0.90 5.78 15.75
N GLU A 145 -1.07 5.67 17.06
CA GLU A 145 -1.84 6.64 17.87
C GLU A 145 -1.13 7.99 17.97
N GLN A 146 0.19 8.00 18.12
CA GLN A 146 1.00 9.22 18.15
C GLN A 146 0.94 9.95 16.82
N ILE A 147 1.04 9.22 15.71
CA ILE A 147 0.89 9.78 14.35
C ILE A 147 -0.52 10.35 14.19
N TRP A 148 -1.53 9.62 14.64
CA TRP A 148 -2.94 10.02 14.53
C TRP A 148 -3.23 11.36 15.22
N LYS A 149 -2.63 11.61 16.39
CA LYS A 149 -2.77 12.90 17.11
C LYS A 149 -2.28 14.09 16.30
N ASP A 150 -1.20 13.94 15.55
CA ASP A 150 -0.69 15.01 14.69
C ASP A 150 -1.62 15.26 13.50
N LEU A 151 -2.21 14.19 12.93
CA LEU A 151 -3.21 14.31 11.86
C LEU A 151 -4.51 14.97 12.36
N GLU A 152 -4.95 14.67 13.58
CA GLU A 152 -6.11 15.32 14.21
C GLU A 152 -5.86 16.81 14.48
N LYS A 153 -4.65 17.19 14.86
CA LYS A 153 -4.31 18.62 15.00
C LYS A 153 -4.37 19.35 13.66
N ASP A 154 -3.87 18.73 12.59
CA ASP A 154 -3.90 19.33 11.25
C ASP A 154 -5.32 19.52 10.71
N ILE A 155 -6.19 18.52 10.83
CA ILE A 155 -7.57 18.62 10.32
C ILE A 155 -8.41 19.67 11.07
N ASN A 156 -8.15 19.84 12.38
CA ASN A 156 -8.84 20.84 13.20
C ASN A 156 -8.26 22.24 13.06
N SER A 157 -7.15 22.40 12.36
CA SER A 157 -6.46 23.69 12.23
C SER A 157 -6.75 24.35 10.88
N PRO A 158 -7.27 25.59 10.85
CA PRO A 158 -7.31 26.38 9.61
C PRO A 158 -5.90 26.84 9.21
N SER A 159 -5.04 27.02 10.23
CA SER A 159 -3.61 27.30 10.29
C SER A 159 -2.70 26.11 9.93
N VAL A 160 -1.48 26.29 9.39
CA VAL A 160 -0.51 25.17 9.38
C VAL A 160 -0.11 25.09 10.85
N PRO A 161 -0.32 23.96 11.54
CA PRO A 161 0.10 23.88 12.93
C PRO A 161 1.59 24.16 13.03
N ASP A 162 2.01 24.87 14.07
CA ASP A 162 3.43 25.10 14.29
C ASP A 162 4.18 23.76 14.38
N LEU A 163 5.41 23.69 13.89
CA LEU A 163 6.17 22.43 13.81
C LEU A 163 6.35 21.79 15.19
N SER A 164 6.44 22.61 16.23
CA SER A 164 6.48 22.16 17.63
C SER A 164 5.25 21.36 18.06
N GLN A 165 4.11 21.59 17.40
CA GLN A 165 2.84 20.93 17.66
C GLN A 165 2.67 19.63 16.88
N LEU A 166 3.53 19.37 15.88
CA LEU A 166 3.55 18.19 15.01
C LEU A 166 4.85 17.37 15.20
N PRO A 167 5.19 16.94 16.42
CA PRO A 167 6.49 16.36 16.74
C PRO A 167 6.77 15.03 16.02
N THR A 168 5.74 14.33 15.55
CA THR A 168 5.88 13.07 14.81
C THR A 168 6.01 13.29 13.31
N ALA A 169 5.39 14.35 12.77
CA ALA A 169 5.23 14.52 11.32
C ALA A 169 6.23 15.48 10.69
N ALA A 170 6.84 16.38 11.46
CA ALA A 170 7.76 17.37 10.94
C ALA A 170 8.97 17.62 11.83
N VAL A 171 10.10 17.87 11.18
CA VAL A 171 11.38 18.21 11.82
C VAL A 171 12.06 19.31 11.01
N ASP A 172 12.60 20.29 11.70
CA ASP A 172 13.51 21.27 11.09
C ASP A 172 14.92 21.13 11.68
N PRO A 173 15.75 20.20 11.13
CA PRO A 173 17.14 20.07 11.57
C PRO A 173 17.98 21.30 11.20
N LEU A 174 17.48 22.18 10.33
CA LEU A 174 18.19 23.37 9.84
C LEU A 174 17.85 24.62 10.66
N ALA A 175 16.90 24.53 11.59
CA ALA A 175 16.54 25.60 12.52
C ALA A 175 17.72 26.09 13.36
N VAL A 176 18.75 25.25 13.54
CA VAL A 176 19.99 25.58 14.28
C VAL A 176 20.88 26.57 13.53
N LEU A 177 20.72 26.71 12.21
CA LEU A 177 21.48 27.64 11.37
C LEU A 177 20.95 29.07 11.53
N GLN A 178 21.08 29.63 12.73
CA GLN A 178 20.71 31.02 13.01
C GLN A 178 21.96 31.91 13.04
N PRO A 179 21.88 33.19 12.64
CA PRO A 179 23.01 34.11 12.71
C PRO A 179 23.64 34.23 14.11
N SER A 180 22.85 34.02 15.17
CA SER A 180 23.29 34.04 16.57
C SER A 180 24.20 32.87 16.96
N ALA A 181 24.24 31.79 16.16
CA ALA A 181 25.08 30.63 16.43
C ALA A 181 26.53 30.80 15.95
N PHE A 182 26.85 31.93 15.30
CA PHE A 182 28.15 32.20 14.70
C PHE A 182 28.92 33.24 15.50
N ASP A 183 30.26 33.15 15.47
CA ASP A 183 31.13 34.15 16.09
C ASP A 183 31.01 35.52 15.38
N PHE A 184 30.83 35.52 14.06
CA PHE A 184 30.50 36.70 13.24
C PHE A 184 29.26 36.45 12.39
N VAL A 185 28.47 37.50 12.12
CA VAL A 185 27.25 37.39 11.31
C VAL A 185 27.59 36.80 9.94
N PRO A 186 27.12 35.59 9.61
CA PRO A 186 27.46 34.95 8.35
C PRO A 186 26.74 35.61 7.17
N PRO A 187 27.31 35.53 5.95
CA PRO A 187 26.62 35.97 4.75
C PRO A 187 25.28 35.23 4.56
N ALA A 188 24.23 35.97 4.20
CA ALA A 188 22.90 35.39 3.97
C ALA A 188 22.91 34.32 2.86
N GLU A 189 23.78 34.49 1.87
CA GLU A 189 24.00 33.52 0.79
C GLU A 189 24.52 32.17 1.32
N MET A 190 25.49 32.19 2.24
CA MET A 190 26.04 30.98 2.85
C MET A 190 24.95 30.17 3.56
N LEU A 191 24.12 30.84 4.38
CA LEU A 191 23.02 30.18 5.10
C LEU A 191 21.97 29.62 4.15
N ARG A 192 21.59 30.36 3.10
CA ARG A 192 20.62 29.88 2.10
C ARG A 192 21.16 28.65 1.38
N MET A 193 22.38 28.73 0.86
CA MET A 193 23.04 27.65 0.13
C MET A 193 23.22 26.41 1.00
N ALA A 194 23.69 26.58 2.23
CA ALA A 194 23.82 25.48 3.18
C ALA A 194 22.49 24.76 3.41
N ARG A 195 21.41 25.51 3.64
CA ARG A 195 20.08 24.93 3.87
C ARG A 195 19.59 24.16 2.65
N ASP A 196 19.76 24.72 1.46
CA ASP A 196 19.33 24.07 0.22
C ASP A 196 20.17 22.81 -0.07
N GLU A 197 21.50 22.89 0.01
CA GLU A 197 22.41 21.76 -0.26
C GLU A 197 22.23 20.64 0.77
N ILE A 198 22.15 20.94 2.07
CA ILE A 198 21.93 19.93 3.11
C ILE A 198 20.55 19.26 2.93
N ARG A 199 19.51 20.04 2.64
CA ARG A 199 18.16 19.50 2.41
C ARG A 199 18.11 18.60 1.18
N GLU A 200 18.68 19.04 0.06
CA GLU A 200 18.73 18.25 -1.17
C GLU A 200 19.50 16.94 -0.96
N GLU A 201 20.60 16.99 -0.21
CA GLU A 201 21.41 15.81 0.11
C GLU A 201 20.66 14.81 1.02
N LEU A 202 19.96 15.29 2.06
CA LEU A 202 19.15 14.42 2.93
C LEU A 202 18.00 13.75 2.17
N ILE A 203 17.35 14.46 1.25
CA ILE A 203 16.31 13.90 0.37
C ILE A 203 16.92 12.87 -0.59
N ARG A 204 18.09 13.17 -1.16
CA ARG A 204 18.80 12.28 -2.10
C ARG A 204 19.21 10.96 -1.43
N ARG A 205 19.59 10.99 -0.15
CA ARG A 205 19.91 9.80 0.65
C ARG A 205 18.66 9.02 1.09
N GLY A 206 17.48 9.64 1.06
CA GLY A 206 16.23 9.04 1.47
C GLY A 206 15.97 9.12 2.98
N ASP A 207 16.79 9.88 3.73
CA ASP A 207 16.64 10.05 5.19
C ASP A 207 15.40 10.87 5.55
N VAL A 208 14.97 11.74 4.64
CA VAL A 208 13.79 12.60 4.79
C VAL A 208 13.01 12.72 3.49
N VAL A 209 11.72 13.05 3.60
CA VAL A 209 10.89 13.51 2.48
C VAL A 209 10.35 14.91 2.78
N TYR A 210 10.18 15.72 1.73
CA TYR A 210 9.63 17.06 1.85
C TYR A 210 8.09 17.02 1.79
N LEU A 211 7.45 17.48 2.86
CA LEU A 211 6.01 17.68 2.93
C LEU A 211 5.72 19.16 2.63
N LEU A 212 4.97 19.43 1.57
CA LEU A 212 4.60 20.80 1.17
C LEU A 212 3.89 21.52 2.33
N GLU A 213 4.35 22.71 2.70
CA GLU A 213 3.89 23.51 3.87
C GLU A 213 4.27 22.97 5.26
N TYR A 214 4.67 21.70 5.40
CA TYR A 214 4.96 21.07 6.70
C TYR A 214 6.45 20.81 6.97
N GLY A 215 7.34 20.98 5.97
CA GLY A 215 8.78 20.83 6.15
C GLY A 215 9.27 19.40 5.89
N LEU A 216 10.21 18.90 6.70
CA LEU A 216 10.85 17.60 6.46
C LEU A 216 10.27 16.52 7.38
N LEU A 217 9.85 15.41 6.77
CA LEU A 217 9.46 14.20 7.48
C LEU A 217 10.62 13.20 7.45
N PRO A 218 11.14 12.78 8.60
CA PRO A 218 12.14 11.72 8.69
C PRO A 218 11.54 10.41 8.20
N VAL A 219 12.29 9.68 7.37
CA VAL A 219 11.88 8.35 6.93
C VAL A 219 12.70 7.29 7.63
N ARG A 220 11.98 6.34 8.23
CA ARG A 220 12.56 5.24 9.01
C ARG A 220 11.93 3.95 8.55
N GLU A 221 12.76 2.96 8.28
CA GLU A 221 12.28 1.69 7.75
C GLU A 221 11.27 1.05 8.69
N GLU A 222 11.48 1.08 10.01
CA GLU A 222 10.64 0.45 11.02
C GLU A 222 9.22 1.05 11.06
N GLU A 223 9.12 2.35 10.81
CA GLU A 223 7.88 3.13 10.94
C GLU A 223 7.13 3.30 9.62
N LEU A 224 7.83 3.16 8.49
CA LEU A 224 7.36 3.55 7.16
C LEU A 224 5.96 3.01 6.81
N VAL A 225 5.73 1.71 7.00
CA VAL A 225 4.44 1.06 6.68
C VAL A 225 3.36 1.49 7.67
N ILE A 226 3.69 1.52 8.97
CA ILE A 226 2.74 1.90 10.03
C ILE A 226 2.23 3.31 9.81
N ARG A 227 3.13 4.25 9.49
CA ARG A 227 2.79 5.64 9.19
C ARG A 227 1.92 5.76 7.95
N PHE A 228 2.32 5.11 6.87
CA PHE A 228 1.56 5.13 5.62
C PHE A 228 0.12 4.63 5.81
N GLU A 229 -0.04 3.49 6.51
CA GLU A 229 -1.35 2.91 6.79
C GLU A 229 -2.17 3.77 7.76
N ALA A 230 -1.53 4.39 8.76
CA ALA A 230 -2.20 5.32 9.66
C ALA A 230 -2.76 6.53 8.90
N CYS A 231 -1.96 7.15 8.02
CA CYS A 231 -2.38 8.27 7.20
C CYS A 231 -3.49 7.87 6.21
N LEU A 232 -3.39 6.70 5.58
CA LEU A 232 -4.43 6.18 4.70
C LEU A 232 -5.76 5.96 5.44
N ALA A 233 -5.71 5.31 6.61
CA ALA A 233 -6.89 5.07 7.42
C ALA A 233 -7.50 6.38 7.94
N PHE A 234 -6.68 7.35 8.31
CA PHE A 234 -7.14 8.68 8.69
C PHE A 234 -7.85 9.38 7.53
N MET A 235 -7.26 9.36 6.33
CA MET A 235 -7.86 9.93 5.13
C MET A 235 -9.22 9.30 4.82
N GLN A 236 -9.34 7.98 4.93
CA GLN A 236 -10.58 7.25 4.67
C GLN A 236 -11.67 7.48 5.73
N SER A 237 -11.29 7.68 6.99
CA SER A 237 -12.23 7.80 8.11
C SER A 237 -12.63 9.23 8.46
N ARG A 238 -11.76 10.22 8.22
CA ARG A 238 -11.99 11.63 8.58
C ARG A 238 -12.11 12.54 7.36
N ILE A 239 -11.11 12.54 6.49
CA ILE A 239 -11.02 13.51 5.37
C ILE A 239 -12.08 13.24 4.29
N ILE A 240 -12.14 12.00 3.76
CA ILE A 240 -13.08 11.65 2.69
C ILE A 240 -14.54 11.84 3.15
N PRO A 241 -14.94 11.42 4.37
CA PRO A 241 -16.29 11.64 4.89
C PRO A 241 -16.72 13.11 4.98
N GLU A 242 -15.83 14.02 5.38
CA GLU A 242 -16.12 15.47 5.45
C GLU A 242 -16.42 16.06 4.05
N HIS A 243 -15.93 15.42 3.00
CA HIS A 243 -16.08 15.88 1.62
C HIS A 243 -17.03 15.02 0.79
N ARG A 244 -17.96 14.28 1.43
CA ARG A 244 -18.98 13.44 0.78
C ARG A 244 -19.84 14.18 -0.26
N GLY A 245 -20.02 15.50 -0.10
CA GLY A 245 -20.77 16.33 -1.04
C GLY A 245 -20.08 16.58 -2.38
N ASN A 246 -18.78 16.27 -2.50
CA ASN A 246 -18.05 16.43 -3.77
C ASN A 246 -18.27 15.20 -4.67
N ALA A 247 -19.24 15.30 -5.58
CA ALA A 247 -19.60 14.22 -6.50
C ALA A 247 -18.43 13.78 -7.42
N ALA A 248 -17.59 14.74 -7.85
CA ALA A 248 -16.44 14.43 -8.71
C ALA A 248 -15.38 13.60 -7.97
N LEU A 249 -15.06 13.98 -6.72
CA LEU A 249 -14.17 13.20 -5.86
C LEU A 249 -14.75 11.81 -5.58
N LYS A 250 -16.04 11.73 -5.27
CA LYS A 250 -16.73 10.46 -4.98
C LYS A 250 -16.67 9.49 -6.17
N SER A 251 -16.93 9.99 -7.38
CA SER A 251 -16.87 9.20 -8.61
C SER A 251 -15.45 8.66 -8.87
N GLU A 252 -14.43 9.51 -8.75
CA GLU A 252 -13.03 9.10 -8.96
C GLU A 252 -12.56 8.08 -7.91
N LEU A 253 -12.88 8.30 -6.62
CA LEU A 253 -12.57 7.34 -5.54
C LEU A 253 -13.28 5.99 -5.74
N HIS A 254 -14.51 6.01 -6.26
CA HIS A 254 -15.24 4.78 -6.55
C HIS A 254 -14.58 3.99 -7.68
N SER A 255 -14.22 4.66 -8.79
CA SER A 255 -13.50 4.04 -9.90
C SER A 255 -12.20 3.38 -9.43
N ILE A 256 -11.43 4.07 -8.57
CA ILE A 256 -10.20 3.51 -7.98
C ILE A 256 -10.50 2.28 -7.13
N SER A 257 -11.57 2.31 -6.33
CA SER A 257 -11.96 1.17 -5.47
C SER A 257 -12.39 -0.04 -6.29
N THR A 258 -13.11 0.16 -7.40
CA THR A 258 -13.47 -0.92 -8.33
C THR A 258 -12.23 -1.55 -8.98
N GLN A 259 -11.23 -0.73 -9.34
CA GLN A 259 -9.94 -1.24 -9.85
C GLN A 259 -9.17 -2.03 -8.79
N GLU A 260 -9.20 -1.58 -7.54
CA GLU A 260 -8.56 -2.26 -6.41
C GLU A 260 -9.25 -3.60 -6.10
N GLU A 261 -10.59 -3.65 -6.09
CA GLU A 261 -11.35 -4.89 -5.97
C GLU A 261 -11.01 -5.86 -7.09
N ALA A 262 -10.98 -5.39 -8.34
CA ALA A 262 -10.60 -6.21 -9.50
C ALA A 262 -9.18 -6.78 -9.38
N TYR A 263 -8.24 -5.97 -8.89
CA TYR A 263 -6.87 -6.40 -8.63
C TYR A 263 -6.81 -7.53 -7.59
N HIS A 264 -7.55 -7.43 -6.48
CA HIS A 264 -7.55 -8.46 -5.44
C HIS A 264 -8.30 -9.75 -5.81
N LEU A 265 -9.09 -9.77 -6.89
CA LEU A 265 -9.76 -10.98 -7.39
C LEU A 265 -8.80 -12.03 -8.01
N GLU A 266 -7.55 -11.67 -8.29
CA GLU A 266 -6.56 -12.60 -8.85
C GLU A 266 -5.94 -13.56 -7.81
N GLY A 267 -6.26 -13.42 -6.51
CA GLY A 267 -5.96 -14.37 -5.43
C GLY A 267 -4.51 -14.31 -4.91
N PHE A 268 -3.51 -14.39 -5.80
CA PHE A 268 -2.09 -14.36 -5.46
C PHE A 268 -1.45 -13.05 -5.85
N VAL A 269 -1.91 -11.97 -5.23
CA VAL A 269 -1.53 -10.63 -5.64
C VAL A 269 -0.79 -9.91 -4.54
N ARG A 270 0.32 -9.29 -4.94
CA ARG A 270 1.14 -8.46 -4.07
C ARG A 270 0.30 -7.27 -3.56
N LYS A 271 0.45 -6.93 -2.28
CA LYS A 271 -0.06 -5.67 -1.74
C LYS A 271 0.61 -4.47 -2.44
N THR A 272 -0.17 -3.47 -2.82
CA THR A 272 0.36 -2.26 -3.50
C THR A 272 -0.09 -0.98 -2.80
N ALA A 273 0.79 0.01 -2.78
CA ALA A 273 0.52 1.36 -2.34
C ALA A 273 -0.10 2.23 -3.45
N ASP A 274 -0.15 1.75 -4.70
CA ASP A 274 -0.59 2.53 -5.87
C ASP A 274 -2.04 3.01 -5.75
N PHE A 275 -2.96 2.16 -5.29
CA PHE A 275 -4.36 2.58 -5.09
C PHE A 275 -4.48 3.63 -4.00
N SER A 276 -3.66 3.55 -2.95
CA SER A 276 -3.63 4.54 -1.88
C SER A 276 -3.09 5.88 -2.36
N GLN A 277 -2.06 5.86 -3.20
CA GLN A 277 -1.50 7.05 -3.85
C GLN A 277 -2.53 7.69 -4.81
N LYS A 278 -3.23 6.90 -5.63
CA LYS A 278 -4.30 7.39 -6.50
C LYS A 278 -5.43 8.05 -5.70
N LYS A 279 -5.86 7.43 -4.58
CA LYS A 279 -6.88 8.00 -3.69
C LYS A 279 -6.41 9.34 -3.09
N ALA A 280 -5.19 9.39 -2.58
CA ALA A 280 -4.61 10.61 -2.03
C ALA A 280 -4.46 11.73 -3.08
N ALA A 281 -4.04 11.38 -4.31
CA ALA A 281 -3.91 12.32 -5.42
C ALA A 281 -5.27 12.89 -5.83
N ALA A 282 -6.31 12.05 -5.90
CA ALA A 282 -7.68 12.49 -6.18
C ALA A 282 -8.18 13.45 -5.10
N VAL A 283 -8.00 13.11 -3.81
CA VAL A 283 -8.35 13.99 -2.68
C VAL A 283 -7.64 15.34 -2.80
N LYS A 284 -6.31 15.35 -3.00
CA LYS A 284 -5.53 16.58 -3.15
C LYS A 284 -6.03 17.45 -4.31
N LYS A 285 -6.22 16.85 -5.48
CA LYS A 285 -6.69 17.52 -6.71
C LYS A 285 -8.04 18.20 -6.49
N HIS A 286 -9.03 17.47 -6.01
CA HIS A 286 -10.41 17.99 -5.88
C HIS A 286 -10.56 19.00 -4.74
N LEU A 287 -9.83 18.86 -3.64
CA LEU A 287 -9.93 19.79 -2.50
C LEU A 287 -9.15 21.09 -2.72
N LEU A 288 -8.11 21.08 -3.55
CA LEU A 288 -7.39 22.29 -3.98
C LEU A 288 -8.07 23.02 -5.15
N SER A 289 -8.98 22.35 -5.87
CA SER A 289 -9.72 22.97 -6.98
C SER A 289 -10.85 23.91 -6.50
N SER A 290 -11.06 24.02 -5.18
CA SER A 290 -12.06 24.90 -4.58
C SER A 290 -11.58 26.37 -4.57
N PRO A 291 -12.45 27.35 -4.90
CA PRO A 291 -12.07 28.76 -4.98
C PRO A 291 -11.52 29.27 -3.63
N GLY A 292 -10.33 29.89 -3.67
CA GLY A 292 -9.66 30.48 -2.49
C GLY A 292 -8.59 29.60 -1.83
N ARG A 293 -8.35 28.37 -2.31
CA ARG A 293 -7.28 27.49 -1.81
C ARG A 293 -6.18 27.35 -2.86
N THR A 294 -4.95 27.74 -2.53
CA THR A 294 -3.83 27.70 -3.49
C THR A 294 -2.81 26.60 -3.20
N SER A 295 -2.57 26.23 -1.93
CA SER A 295 -1.55 25.22 -1.59
C SER A 295 -1.97 24.13 -0.59
N ARG A 296 -3.06 24.30 0.19
CA ARG A 296 -3.46 23.34 1.25
C ARG A 296 -4.96 23.34 1.59
N PHE A 297 -5.35 22.34 2.37
CA PHE A 297 -6.67 22.20 3.01
C PHE A 297 -6.51 21.51 4.38
N PRO A 298 -7.44 21.65 5.33
CA PRO A 298 -7.37 20.93 6.61
C PRO A 298 -7.31 19.41 6.38
N GLY A 299 -6.32 18.73 6.97
CA GLY A 299 -6.05 17.31 6.72
C GLY A 299 -5.06 17.05 5.57
N SER A 300 -4.51 18.09 4.92
CA SER A 300 -3.51 17.91 3.87
C SER A 300 -2.26 17.18 4.35
N LEU A 301 -1.94 17.21 5.65
CA LEU A 301 -0.80 16.49 6.20
C LEU A 301 -0.87 14.98 5.92
N ALA A 302 -2.02 14.35 6.12
CA ALA A 302 -2.20 12.91 5.87
C ALA A 302 -2.01 12.59 4.37
N VAL A 303 -2.53 13.47 3.51
CA VAL A 303 -2.48 13.31 2.06
C VAL A 303 -1.05 13.49 1.53
N GLU A 304 -0.32 14.51 1.99
CA GLU A 304 1.08 14.70 1.63
C GLU A 304 1.94 13.50 2.08
N GLN A 305 1.74 12.99 3.30
CA GLN A 305 2.49 11.83 3.78
C GLN A 305 2.26 10.58 2.90
N VAL A 306 1.01 10.28 2.52
CA VAL A 306 0.71 9.15 1.61
C VAL A 306 1.39 9.35 0.25
N LEU A 307 1.35 10.56 -0.31
CA LEU A 307 1.94 10.85 -1.61
C LEU A 307 3.48 10.75 -1.60
N GLN A 308 4.14 11.28 -0.56
CA GLN A 308 5.60 11.33 -0.49
C GLN A 308 6.21 9.99 -0.05
N LEU A 309 5.53 9.21 0.79
CA LEU A 309 6.02 7.91 1.27
C LEU A 309 5.75 6.76 0.29
N HIS A 310 4.85 6.94 -0.70
CA HIS A 310 4.45 5.91 -1.66
C HIS A 310 5.62 5.15 -2.30
N PRO A 311 6.66 5.78 -2.87
CA PRO A 311 7.73 5.04 -3.55
C PRO A 311 8.48 4.09 -2.61
N GLN A 312 8.68 4.51 -1.36
CA GLN A 312 9.42 3.75 -0.36
C GLN A 312 8.57 2.60 0.19
N VAL A 313 7.27 2.83 0.40
CA VAL A 313 6.32 1.80 0.86
C VAL A 313 6.11 0.74 -0.22
N GLU A 314 6.00 1.12 -1.49
CA GLU A 314 5.86 0.16 -2.60
C GLU A 314 7.11 -0.73 -2.73
N LYS A 315 8.30 -0.15 -2.55
CA LYS A 315 9.56 -0.92 -2.47
C LYS A 315 9.49 -1.92 -1.31
N LYS A 316 9.08 -1.49 -0.12
CA LYS A 316 8.99 -2.35 1.06
C LYS A 316 7.94 -3.46 0.93
N TYR A 317 6.79 -3.17 0.31
CA TYR A 317 5.79 -4.22 0.00
C TYR A 317 6.31 -5.25 -0.99
N ARG A 318 7.11 -4.85 -1.98
CA ARG A 318 7.79 -5.78 -2.88
C ARG A 318 8.78 -6.68 -2.15
N GLU A 319 9.66 -6.10 -1.35
CA GLU A 319 10.65 -6.87 -0.58
C GLU A 319 9.98 -7.84 0.40
N ASN A 320 8.92 -7.41 1.09
CA ASN A 320 8.17 -8.28 1.99
C ASN A 320 7.48 -9.42 1.24
N TRP A 321 6.90 -9.15 0.06
CA TRP A 321 6.29 -10.17 -0.77
C TRP A 321 7.32 -11.19 -1.30
N GLU A 322 8.48 -10.73 -1.76
CA GLU A 322 9.55 -11.61 -2.22
C GLU A 322 10.04 -12.51 -1.07
N LYS A 323 10.25 -11.94 0.13
CA LYS A 323 10.60 -12.70 1.33
C LYS A 323 9.54 -13.74 1.70
N GLU A 324 8.26 -13.38 1.61
CA GLU A 324 7.15 -14.30 1.89
C GLU A 324 7.10 -15.44 0.86
N MET A 325 7.26 -15.14 -0.43
CA MET A 325 7.32 -16.15 -1.48
C MET A 325 8.51 -17.10 -1.31
N ASP A 326 9.67 -16.57 -0.95
CA ASP A 326 10.87 -17.37 -0.69
C ASP A 326 10.71 -18.22 0.57
N HIS A 327 10.06 -17.68 1.62
CA HIS A 327 9.74 -18.41 2.85
C HIS A 327 8.81 -19.60 2.58
N GLN A 328 7.68 -19.36 1.91
CA GLN A 328 6.72 -20.41 1.54
C GLN A 328 7.35 -21.46 0.62
N HIS A 329 8.14 -21.03 -0.36
CA HIS A 329 8.88 -21.96 -1.22
C HIS A 329 9.82 -22.84 -0.40
N LYS A 330 10.59 -22.23 0.51
CA LYS A 330 11.52 -22.94 1.38
C LYS A 330 10.79 -23.88 2.33
N GLU A 331 9.64 -23.49 2.89
CA GLU A 331 8.83 -24.32 3.77
C GLU A 331 8.36 -25.60 3.06
N ILE A 332 7.74 -25.48 1.89
CA ILE A 332 7.29 -26.63 1.10
C ILE A 332 8.50 -27.49 0.71
N ARG A 333 9.59 -26.86 0.27
CA ARG A 333 10.81 -27.56 -0.14
C ARG A 333 11.43 -28.35 1.01
N ASP A 334 11.61 -27.72 2.17
CA ASP A 334 12.26 -28.33 3.33
C ASP A 334 11.34 -29.38 3.98
N SER A 335 10.02 -29.29 3.82
CA SER A 335 9.09 -30.35 4.25
C SER A 335 9.29 -31.70 3.53
N ILE A 336 9.95 -31.69 2.35
CA ILE A 336 10.21 -32.89 1.55
C ILE A 336 11.73 -33.19 1.48
N LEU A 337 12.58 -32.17 1.34
CA LEU A 337 14.03 -32.33 1.16
C LEU A 337 14.85 -32.15 2.44
N GLY A 338 14.25 -31.66 3.52
CA GLY A 338 14.91 -31.30 4.76
C GLY A 338 15.71 -32.43 5.41
N LEU A 339 16.66 -32.05 6.26
CA LEU A 339 17.42 -32.99 7.09
C LEU A 339 16.51 -33.54 8.19
N GLY A 340 16.41 -34.86 8.31
CA GLY A 340 15.55 -35.52 9.31
C GLY A 340 14.08 -35.67 8.92
N VAL A 341 13.71 -35.38 7.66
CA VAL A 341 12.37 -35.69 7.13
C VAL A 341 12.21 -37.20 6.98
N ASP A 342 11.15 -37.76 7.56
CA ASP A 342 10.80 -39.18 7.45
C ASP A 342 10.59 -39.57 5.99
N VAL A 343 10.98 -40.80 5.61
CA VAL A 343 10.92 -41.25 4.22
C VAL A 343 9.50 -41.19 3.64
N ALA A 344 8.47 -41.40 4.46
CA ALA A 344 7.07 -41.25 4.05
C ALA A 344 6.72 -39.83 3.57
N ASP A 345 7.32 -38.79 4.15
CA ASP A 345 7.08 -37.39 3.81
C ASP A 345 7.93 -36.89 2.63
N GLN A 346 8.92 -37.68 2.22
CA GLN A 346 9.78 -37.38 1.06
C GLN A 346 9.05 -37.61 -0.28
N ILE A 347 7.81 -38.13 -0.25
CA ILE A 347 6.86 -38.14 -1.36
C ILE A 347 5.54 -37.48 -0.95
N ARG A 348 5.16 -36.41 -1.65
CA ARG A 348 3.92 -35.67 -1.41
C ARG A 348 2.99 -35.73 -2.63
N PHE A 349 1.71 -35.91 -2.35
CA PHE A 349 0.64 -35.90 -3.34
C PHE A 349 -0.21 -34.65 -3.12
N PHE A 350 -0.13 -33.70 -4.05
CA PHE A 350 -0.93 -32.47 -4.03
C PHE A 350 -2.17 -32.70 -4.87
N SER A 351 -3.35 -32.52 -4.27
CA SER A 351 -4.59 -32.45 -5.04
C SER A 351 -4.64 -31.19 -5.90
N GLU A 352 -5.63 -31.12 -6.79
CA GLU A 352 -5.85 -29.94 -7.63
C GLU A 352 -6.19 -28.70 -6.78
N ASP A 353 -6.90 -28.88 -5.67
CA ASP A 353 -7.23 -27.81 -4.73
C ASP A 353 -5.98 -27.35 -3.95
N ASP A 354 -5.12 -28.29 -3.51
CA ASP A 354 -3.85 -27.95 -2.87
C ASP A 354 -2.97 -27.14 -3.83
N ARG A 355 -2.90 -27.54 -5.11
CA ARG A 355 -2.15 -26.82 -6.13
C ARG A 355 -2.72 -25.42 -6.37
N GLN A 356 -4.04 -25.23 -6.28
CA GLN A 356 -4.67 -23.91 -6.41
C GLN A 356 -4.41 -23.01 -5.21
N SER A 357 -4.09 -23.57 -4.04
CA SER A 357 -3.70 -22.81 -2.84
C SER A 357 -2.25 -22.31 -2.87
N ILE A 358 -1.41 -22.86 -3.75
CA ILE A 358 0.00 -22.49 -3.88
C ILE A 358 0.16 -21.43 -4.98
N PRO A 359 0.88 -20.31 -4.72
CA PRO A 359 1.20 -19.33 -5.74
C PRO A 359 1.82 -19.96 -7.01
N PRO A 360 1.37 -19.60 -8.22
CA PRO A 360 1.85 -20.21 -9.47
C PRO A 360 3.36 -20.06 -9.71
N GLU A 361 3.98 -19.02 -9.15
CA GLU A 361 5.42 -18.83 -9.20
C GLU A 361 6.16 -19.85 -8.33
N ILE A 362 5.71 -20.06 -7.09
CA ILE A 362 6.29 -21.05 -6.17
C ILE A 362 6.17 -22.45 -6.78
N TRP A 363 5.00 -22.79 -7.32
CA TRP A 363 4.79 -24.10 -7.94
C TRP A 363 5.73 -24.35 -9.13
N ARG A 364 5.96 -23.33 -9.96
CA ARG A 364 6.94 -23.41 -11.06
C ARG A 364 8.37 -23.61 -10.55
N ARG A 365 8.76 -22.90 -9.48
CA ARG A 365 10.07 -23.07 -8.83
C ARG A 365 10.24 -24.48 -8.27
N LEU A 366 9.21 -25.04 -7.61
CA LEU A 366 9.23 -26.41 -7.09
C LEU A 366 9.39 -27.47 -8.19
N ILE A 367 8.64 -27.38 -9.30
CA ILE A 367 8.74 -28.36 -10.40
C ILE A 367 10.08 -28.27 -11.14
N SER A 368 10.69 -27.09 -11.16
CA SER A 368 11.99 -26.85 -11.82
C SER A 368 13.20 -27.09 -10.91
N ASP A 369 13.00 -27.29 -9.60
CA ASP A 369 14.09 -27.60 -8.67
C ASP A 369 14.65 -29.00 -8.99
N ASN A 370 15.97 -29.07 -9.20
CA ASN A 370 16.71 -30.29 -9.49
C ASN A 370 16.62 -31.34 -8.36
N GLY A 371 16.21 -30.94 -7.16
CA GLY A 371 16.00 -31.82 -6.02
C GLY A 371 14.72 -32.67 -6.08
N PHE A 372 13.79 -32.38 -7.00
CA PHE A 372 12.50 -33.09 -7.10
C PHE A 372 12.35 -33.91 -8.38
N PHE A 373 11.63 -35.02 -8.25
CA PHE A 373 10.92 -35.66 -9.34
C PHE A 373 9.47 -35.22 -9.33
N HIS A 374 8.95 -34.90 -10.52
CA HIS A 374 7.57 -34.44 -10.70
C HIS A 374 6.81 -35.33 -11.68
N SER A 375 5.63 -35.78 -11.27
CA SER A 375 4.67 -36.44 -12.17
C SER A 375 3.24 -36.00 -11.85
N THR A 376 2.31 -36.37 -12.73
CA THR A 376 0.87 -36.12 -12.57
C THR A 376 0.11 -37.42 -12.67
N TRP A 377 -0.97 -37.53 -11.90
CA TRP A 377 -1.86 -38.69 -11.91
C TRP A 377 -3.32 -38.23 -11.97
N GLU A 378 -4.09 -38.77 -12.90
CA GLU A 378 -5.47 -38.37 -13.12
C GLU A 378 -6.43 -39.28 -12.34
N LYS A 379 -7.38 -38.65 -11.65
CA LYS A 379 -8.45 -39.34 -10.92
C LYS A 379 -9.79 -38.69 -11.26
N SER A 380 -10.89 -39.33 -10.86
CA SER A 380 -12.25 -38.86 -11.17
C SER A 380 -12.63 -37.54 -10.48
N ASP A 381 -11.97 -37.22 -9.37
CA ASP A 381 -12.12 -35.99 -8.58
C ASP A 381 -11.26 -34.84 -9.13
N GLY A 382 -10.07 -35.12 -9.66
CA GLY A 382 -9.20 -34.14 -10.34
C GLY A 382 -7.81 -34.68 -10.66
N THR A 383 -6.89 -33.76 -10.97
CA THR A 383 -5.48 -34.10 -11.22
C THR A 383 -4.66 -34.00 -9.93
N TYR A 384 -3.88 -35.04 -9.61
CA TYR A 384 -2.93 -35.03 -8.50
C TYR A 384 -1.51 -34.81 -9.03
N HIS A 385 -0.76 -33.96 -8.35
CA HIS A 385 0.66 -33.74 -8.60
C HIS A 385 1.51 -34.48 -7.58
N VAL A 386 2.51 -35.21 -8.04
CA VAL A 386 3.43 -35.95 -7.17
C VAL A 386 4.78 -35.25 -7.18
N LEU A 387 5.26 -34.87 -6.01
CA LEU A 387 6.64 -34.41 -5.79
C LEU A 387 7.37 -35.43 -4.91
N CYS A 388 8.50 -35.93 -5.39
CA CYS A 388 9.33 -36.90 -4.68
C CYS A 388 10.78 -36.43 -4.64
N LYS A 389 11.47 -36.64 -3.51
CA LYS A 389 12.90 -36.33 -3.40
C LYS A 389 13.73 -37.13 -4.40
N LYS A 390 14.68 -36.44 -5.05
CA LYS A 390 15.64 -37.05 -5.97
C LYS A 390 16.75 -37.81 -5.24
N ASN A 391 16.41 -38.97 -4.68
CA ASN A 391 17.37 -39.88 -4.05
C ASN A 391 16.97 -41.35 -4.33
N PRO A 392 17.78 -42.14 -5.04
CA PRO A 392 17.46 -43.56 -5.27
C PRO A 392 17.33 -44.36 -3.96
N GLY A 393 18.09 -44.00 -2.92
CA GLY A 393 18.15 -44.75 -1.66
C GLY A 393 16.85 -44.76 -0.86
N ILE A 394 15.89 -43.88 -1.16
CA ILE A 394 14.62 -43.79 -0.40
C ILE A 394 13.53 -44.70 -0.99
N PHE A 395 13.70 -45.17 -2.23
CA PHE A 395 12.68 -45.94 -2.94
C PHE A 395 12.39 -47.32 -2.33
N PRO A 396 13.38 -48.10 -1.84
CA PRO A 396 13.09 -49.38 -1.18
C PRO A 396 12.19 -49.23 0.05
N GLU A 397 12.46 -48.24 0.88
CA GLU A 397 11.66 -47.95 2.08
C GLU A 397 10.28 -47.38 1.71
N LEU A 398 10.20 -46.51 0.69
CA LEU A 398 8.91 -46.07 0.15
C LEU A 398 8.05 -47.24 -0.35
N VAL A 399 8.65 -48.24 -1.00
CA VAL A 399 7.94 -49.45 -1.45
C VAL A 399 7.36 -50.22 -0.26
N ASP A 400 8.14 -50.42 0.82
CA ASP A 400 7.66 -51.10 2.03
C ASP A 400 6.53 -50.32 2.73
N ILE A 401 6.65 -48.99 2.81
CA ILE A 401 5.58 -48.11 3.34
C ILE A 401 4.31 -48.28 2.49
N MET A 402 4.42 -48.24 1.16
CA MET A 402 3.28 -48.38 0.25
C MET A 402 2.67 -49.79 0.24
N LEU A 403 3.45 -50.84 0.52
CA LEU A 403 2.95 -52.21 0.64
C LEU A 403 1.95 -52.38 1.80
N ARG A 404 2.07 -51.55 2.83
CA ARG A 404 1.19 -51.54 4.01
C ARG A 404 -0.09 -50.74 3.79
N MET A 405 -0.22 -50.01 2.68
CA MET A 405 -1.40 -49.20 2.37
C MET A 405 -2.65 -50.05 2.08
N GLY A 406 -3.81 -49.48 2.42
CA GLY A 406 -5.11 -50.07 2.13
C GLY A 406 -5.52 -49.93 0.65
N PRO A 407 -6.60 -50.62 0.23
CA PRO A 407 -7.11 -50.56 -1.15
C PRO A 407 -7.45 -49.14 -1.65
N GLU A 408 -7.91 -48.27 -0.74
CA GLU A 408 -8.28 -46.87 -1.04
C GLU A 408 -7.09 -46.04 -1.56
N ASP A 409 -5.87 -46.42 -1.19
CA ASP A 409 -4.63 -45.72 -1.54
C ASP A 409 -3.85 -46.39 -2.68
N HIS A 410 -4.40 -47.46 -3.29
CA HIS A 410 -3.72 -48.15 -4.40
C HIS A 410 -3.44 -47.24 -5.61
N TRP A 411 -4.18 -46.13 -5.76
CA TRP A 411 -3.87 -45.14 -6.79
C TRP A 411 -2.53 -44.42 -6.55
N LYS A 412 -2.10 -44.23 -5.29
CA LYS A 412 -0.78 -43.65 -4.94
C LYS A 412 0.35 -44.56 -5.41
N ILE A 413 0.15 -45.88 -5.32
CA ILE A 413 1.08 -46.89 -5.85
C ILE A 413 1.22 -46.74 -7.36
N LEU A 414 0.11 -46.55 -8.08
CA LEU A 414 0.11 -46.37 -9.53
C LEU A 414 0.74 -45.03 -9.94
N ALA A 415 0.49 -43.96 -9.19
CA ALA A 415 1.13 -42.66 -9.39
C ALA A 415 2.64 -42.71 -9.15
N PHE A 416 3.07 -43.44 -8.11
CA PHE A 416 4.47 -43.72 -7.82
C PHE A 416 5.14 -44.56 -8.91
N ARG A 417 4.45 -45.58 -9.43
CA ARG A 417 4.91 -46.34 -10.61
C ARG A 417 5.15 -45.40 -11.79
N PHE A 418 4.21 -44.52 -12.11
CA PHE A 418 4.34 -43.61 -13.23
C PHE A 418 5.51 -42.63 -13.06
N LEU A 419 5.77 -42.19 -11.82
CA LEU A 419 6.95 -41.40 -11.47
C LEU A 419 8.26 -42.17 -11.73
N ILE A 420 8.33 -43.43 -11.29
CA ILE A 420 9.49 -44.30 -11.52
C ILE A 420 9.72 -44.53 -13.02
N GLU A 421 8.68 -44.89 -13.78
CA GLU A 421 8.79 -45.14 -15.24
C GLU A 421 9.23 -43.88 -15.99
N LYS A 422 8.72 -42.70 -15.62
CA LYS A 422 9.12 -41.42 -16.22
C LYS A 422 10.61 -41.11 -16.03
N TYR A 423 11.19 -41.54 -14.91
CA TYR A 423 12.58 -41.24 -14.54
C TYR A 423 13.48 -42.48 -14.50
N GLU A 424 13.08 -43.59 -15.13
CA GLU A 424 13.78 -44.89 -15.11
C GLU A 424 15.26 -44.76 -15.51
N SER A 425 15.55 -43.94 -16.53
CA SER A 425 16.91 -43.66 -17.01
C SER A 425 17.82 -43.00 -15.96
N THR A 426 17.25 -42.42 -14.91
CA THR A 426 17.98 -41.77 -13.81
C THR A 426 18.38 -42.76 -12.72
N PHE A 427 17.86 -43.99 -12.74
CA PHE A 427 18.00 -44.98 -11.67
C PHE A 427 18.36 -46.40 -12.14
N PRO A 428 19.36 -46.57 -13.01
CA PRO A 428 19.71 -47.91 -13.50
C PRO A 428 20.01 -48.86 -12.34
N GLU A 429 20.75 -48.39 -11.33
CA GLU A 429 21.18 -49.20 -10.17
C GLU A 429 20.01 -49.78 -9.35
N LEU A 430 18.88 -49.07 -9.27
CA LEU A 430 17.71 -49.51 -8.51
C LEU A 430 17.09 -50.80 -9.07
N PHE A 431 17.15 -50.96 -10.40
CA PHE A 431 16.61 -52.13 -11.10
C PHE A 431 17.62 -53.29 -11.23
N HIS A 432 18.87 -53.10 -10.79
CA HIS A 432 19.85 -54.18 -10.67
C HIS A 432 19.78 -54.87 -9.31
N ASP A 433 19.11 -54.27 -8.32
CA ASP A 433 18.85 -54.85 -7.01
C ASP A 433 17.66 -55.83 -7.08
N SER A 434 17.95 -57.12 -6.90
CA SER A 434 16.93 -58.19 -6.95
C SER A 434 15.87 -58.04 -5.87
N ASP A 435 16.24 -57.56 -4.68
CA ASP A 435 15.34 -57.47 -3.54
C ASP A 435 14.33 -56.34 -3.75
N PHE A 436 14.80 -55.22 -4.29
CA PHE A 436 13.93 -54.12 -4.69
C PHE A 436 12.98 -54.53 -5.82
N VAL A 437 13.47 -55.20 -6.86
CA VAL A 437 12.64 -55.64 -8.01
C VAL A 437 11.53 -56.59 -7.55
N ASP A 438 11.84 -57.50 -6.63
CA ASP A 438 10.84 -58.42 -6.07
C ASP A 438 9.79 -57.68 -5.22
N ALA A 439 10.21 -56.78 -4.33
CA ALA A 439 9.31 -55.98 -3.49
C ALA A 439 8.42 -55.05 -4.32
N TYR A 440 9.00 -54.36 -5.31
CA TYR A 440 8.29 -53.51 -6.26
C TYR A 440 7.31 -54.30 -7.11
N GLY A 441 7.70 -55.51 -7.56
CA GLY A 441 6.83 -56.43 -8.28
C GLY A 441 5.65 -56.93 -7.43
N GLN A 442 5.83 -57.15 -6.13
CA GLN A 442 4.74 -57.46 -5.20
C GLN A 442 3.79 -56.27 -5.01
N LEU A 443 4.35 -55.06 -4.86
CA LEU A 443 3.60 -53.81 -4.71
C LEU A 443 2.69 -53.57 -5.93
N LEU A 444 3.25 -53.69 -7.13
CA LEU A 444 2.51 -53.56 -8.38
C LEU A 444 1.41 -54.61 -8.51
N ARG A 445 1.70 -55.88 -8.20
CA ARG A 445 0.70 -56.95 -8.22
C ARG A 445 -0.48 -56.61 -7.32
N ARG A 446 -0.25 -56.11 -6.12
CA ARG A 446 -1.31 -55.68 -5.19
C ARG A 446 -2.19 -54.56 -5.76
N ALA A 447 -1.58 -53.54 -6.37
CA ALA A 447 -2.32 -52.45 -7.00
C ALA A 447 -3.12 -52.90 -8.24
N TYR A 448 -2.58 -53.81 -9.07
CA TYR A 448 -3.27 -54.34 -10.24
C TYR A 448 -4.37 -55.35 -9.90
N MET A 449 -4.25 -56.07 -8.78
CA MET A 449 -5.23 -57.10 -8.40
C MET A 449 -6.65 -56.54 -8.28
N SER A 450 -6.80 -55.28 -7.87
CA SER A 450 -8.12 -54.60 -7.83
C SER A 450 -8.70 -54.36 -9.24
N LEU A 451 -7.85 -54.20 -10.25
CA LEU A 451 -8.22 -53.89 -11.64
C LEU A 451 -8.45 -55.14 -12.50
N ILE A 452 -7.86 -56.27 -12.11
CA ILE A 452 -8.03 -57.55 -12.80
C ILE A 452 -9.42 -58.13 -12.49
N PRO A 453 -10.22 -58.54 -13.49
CA PRO A 453 -11.54 -59.12 -13.28
C PRO A 453 -11.52 -60.38 -12.40
N TRP A 454 -12.57 -60.61 -11.60
CA TRP A 454 -12.63 -61.70 -10.61
C TRP A 454 -12.37 -63.10 -11.20
N TYR A 455 -12.79 -63.34 -12.45
CA TYR A 455 -12.59 -64.62 -13.14
C TYR A 455 -11.12 -64.87 -13.54
N TYR A 456 -10.36 -63.82 -13.86
CA TYR A 456 -8.91 -63.92 -14.05
C TYR A 456 -8.19 -64.19 -12.73
N ARG A 457 -8.70 -63.68 -11.59
CA ARG A 457 -8.11 -63.95 -10.26
C ARG A 457 -8.17 -65.44 -9.90
N LEU A 458 -9.28 -66.12 -10.23
CA LEU A 458 -9.41 -67.58 -10.09
C LEU A 458 -8.42 -68.35 -10.97
N LEU A 459 -8.23 -67.92 -12.22
CA LEU A 459 -7.28 -68.55 -13.14
C LEU A 459 -5.82 -68.31 -12.75
N MET A 460 -5.50 -67.15 -12.15
CA MET A 460 -4.17 -66.90 -11.58
C MET A 460 -3.87 -67.80 -10.38
N PHE A 461 -4.89 -68.19 -9.61
CA PHE A 461 -4.75 -69.15 -8.51
C PHE A 461 -4.33 -70.55 -8.99
N ILE A 462 -4.59 -70.88 -10.26
CA ILE A 462 -4.24 -72.15 -10.91
C ILE A 462 -2.81 -72.12 -11.50
N GLY A 463 -2.12 -70.97 -11.50
CA GLY A 463 -0.68 -70.87 -11.77
C GLY A 463 -0.24 -70.89 -13.24
N LEU A 464 -1.16 -70.66 -14.20
CA LEU A 464 -0.83 -70.60 -15.62
C LEU A 464 -0.11 -69.28 -15.97
N ARG A 465 1.21 -69.30 -16.15
CA ARG A 465 2.05 -68.12 -16.47
C ARG A 465 1.53 -67.26 -17.62
N SER A 466 1.08 -67.88 -18.71
CA SER A 466 0.55 -67.17 -19.89
C SER A 466 -0.72 -66.37 -19.59
N VAL A 467 -1.55 -66.84 -18.66
CA VAL A 467 -2.80 -66.18 -18.24
C VAL A 467 -2.50 -65.01 -17.30
N VAL A 468 -1.49 -65.16 -16.43
CA VAL A 468 -1.00 -64.13 -15.52
C VAL A 468 -0.43 -62.95 -16.31
N ASP A 469 0.46 -63.21 -17.27
CA ASP A 469 1.08 -62.16 -18.11
C ASP A 469 0.04 -61.41 -18.96
N ALA A 470 -0.91 -62.14 -19.57
CA ALA A 470 -1.99 -61.53 -20.32
C ALA A 470 -2.91 -60.66 -19.45
N ALA A 471 -3.19 -61.07 -18.21
CA ALA A 471 -4.00 -60.29 -17.27
C ALA A 471 -3.31 -58.98 -16.85
N PHE A 472 -2.00 -59.01 -16.57
CA PHE A 472 -1.23 -57.81 -16.23
C PHE A 472 -1.06 -56.86 -17.42
N GLN A 473 -0.84 -57.38 -18.63
CA GLN A 473 -0.78 -56.55 -19.84
C GLN A 473 -2.11 -55.84 -20.11
N ASN A 474 -3.24 -56.55 -19.98
CA ASN A 474 -4.56 -55.95 -20.10
C ASN A 474 -4.84 -54.91 -19.00
N ALA A 475 -4.41 -55.15 -17.76
CA ALA A 475 -4.54 -54.18 -16.68
C ALA A 475 -3.72 -52.91 -16.94
N LYS A 476 -2.47 -53.04 -17.41
CA LYS A 476 -1.63 -51.89 -17.81
C LYS A 476 -2.28 -51.07 -18.92
N LYS A 477 -2.75 -51.74 -19.99
CA LYS A 477 -3.42 -51.09 -21.12
C LYS A 477 -4.68 -50.34 -20.66
N LYS A 478 -5.51 -50.96 -19.82
CA LYS A 478 -6.71 -50.35 -19.26
C LYS A 478 -6.39 -49.12 -18.41
N ILE A 479 -5.35 -49.16 -17.58
CA ILE A 479 -4.91 -48.00 -16.80
C ILE A 479 -4.52 -46.84 -17.72
N GLN A 480 -3.77 -47.11 -18.79
CA GLN A 480 -3.36 -46.08 -19.73
C GLN A 480 -4.56 -45.45 -20.44
N GLU A 481 -5.49 -46.26 -20.96
CA GLU A 481 -6.74 -45.79 -21.57
C GLU A 481 -7.59 -44.98 -20.58
N ASP A 482 -7.69 -45.42 -19.32
CA ASP A 482 -8.42 -44.72 -18.27
C ASP A 482 -7.75 -43.38 -17.91
N GLN A 483 -6.42 -43.32 -17.86
CA GLN A 483 -5.66 -42.07 -17.60
C GLN A 483 -5.83 -41.07 -18.74
N GLU A 484 -5.72 -41.48 -20.01
CA GLU A 484 -5.94 -40.61 -21.17
C GLU A 484 -7.37 -40.04 -21.18
N ARG A 485 -8.36 -40.88 -20.92
CA ARG A 485 -9.77 -40.45 -20.83
C ARG A 485 -9.99 -39.47 -19.67
N LEU A 486 -9.43 -39.75 -18.49
CA LEU A 486 -9.55 -38.87 -17.33
C LEU A 486 -8.81 -37.55 -17.54
N ALA A 487 -7.64 -37.55 -18.18
CA ALA A 487 -6.90 -36.35 -18.53
C ALA A 487 -7.74 -35.39 -19.38
N LEU A 488 -8.37 -35.92 -20.44
CA LEU A 488 -9.26 -35.14 -21.31
C LEU A 488 -10.47 -34.58 -20.53
N LYS A 489 -11.11 -35.41 -19.71
CA LYS A 489 -12.27 -35.00 -18.90
C LYS A 489 -11.91 -33.92 -17.87
N ASN A 490 -10.77 -34.07 -17.20
CA ASN A 490 -10.28 -33.12 -16.20
C ASN A 490 -9.80 -31.83 -16.86
N GLN A 491 -9.22 -31.91 -18.07
CA GLN A 491 -8.91 -30.73 -18.87
C GLN A 491 -10.17 -29.96 -19.24
N GLU A 492 -11.22 -30.63 -19.74
CA GLU A 492 -12.50 -29.98 -20.05
C GLU A 492 -13.15 -29.36 -18.81
N LYS A 493 -13.09 -30.06 -17.66
CA LYS A 493 -13.57 -29.53 -16.37
C LYS A 493 -12.81 -28.26 -15.97
N ARG A 494 -11.49 -28.24 -16.11
CA ARG A 494 -10.64 -27.06 -15.84
C ARG A 494 -10.98 -25.90 -16.76
N ASP A 495 -11.07 -26.14 -18.07
CA ASP A 495 -11.41 -25.11 -19.05
C ASP A 495 -12.80 -24.52 -18.79
N ASN A 496 -13.77 -25.35 -18.38
CA ASN A 496 -15.11 -24.91 -18.02
C ASN A 496 -15.13 -24.12 -16.71
N GLN A 497 -14.37 -24.54 -15.69
CA GLN A 497 -14.22 -23.78 -14.45
C GLN A 497 -13.53 -22.44 -14.69
N GLU A 498 -12.51 -22.39 -15.54
CA GLU A 498 -11.84 -21.15 -15.91
C GLU A 498 -12.79 -20.21 -16.67
N LYS A 499 -13.55 -20.73 -17.64
CA LYS A 499 -14.61 -19.97 -18.33
C LYS A 499 -15.67 -19.46 -17.36
N GLN A 500 -16.13 -20.27 -16.41
CA GLN A 500 -17.08 -19.85 -15.38
C GLN A 500 -16.50 -18.75 -14.50
N ARG A 501 -15.25 -18.89 -14.04
CA ARG A 501 -14.56 -17.83 -13.28
C ARG A 501 -14.44 -16.54 -14.10
N ILE A 502 -14.14 -16.62 -15.39
CA ILE A 502 -14.08 -15.45 -16.28
C ILE A 502 -15.47 -14.82 -16.46
N VAL A 503 -16.52 -15.62 -16.62
CA VAL A 503 -17.90 -15.13 -16.72
C VAL A 503 -18.34 -14.49 -15.41
N GLU A 504 -18.14 -15.13 -14.27
CA GLU A 504 -18.41 -14.56 -12.94
C GLU A 504 -17.63 -13.27 -12.71
N ARG A 505 -16.37 -13.20 -13.15
CA ARG A 505 -15.56 -11.96 -13.12
C ARG A 505 -16.20 -10.86 -13.96
N LYS A 506 -16.61 -11.17 -15.20
CA LYS A 506 -17.29 -10.21 -16.09
C LYS A 506 -18.66 -9.80 -15.55
N GLU A 507 -19.40 -10.73 -14.95
CA GLU A 507 -20.70 -10.44 -14.34
C GLU A 507 -20.54 -9.58 -13.09
N ARG A 508 -19.55 -9.86 -12.22
CA ARG A 508 -19.26 -9.00 -11.06
C ARG A 508 -18.81 -7.61 -11.48
N ALA A 509 -17.94 -7.51 -12.49
CA ALA A 509 -17.54 -6.21 -13.06
C ALA A 509 -18.75 -5.46 -13.65
N GLY A 510 -19.59 -6.13 -14.45
CA GLY A 510 -20.80 -5.54 -15.02
C GLY A 510 -21.86 -5.20 -13.97
N GLN A 511 -21.97 -5.97 -12.88
CA GLN A 511 -22.81 -5.65 -11.72
C GLN A 511 -22.29 -4.41 -11.00
N ALA A 512 -20.97 -4.27 -10.83
CA ALA A 512 -20.36 -3.08 -10.26
C ALA A 512 -20.62 -1.84 -11.12
N GLU A 513 -20.45 -1.92 -12.45
CA GLU A 513 -20.80 -0.85 -13.39
C GLU A 513 -22.29 -0.50 -13.36
N THR A 514 -23.16 -1.51 -13.29
CA THR A 514 -24.62 -1.33 -13.18
C THR A 514 -25.00 -0.64 -11.87
N LEU A 515 -24.37 -1.04 -10.75
CA LEU A 515 -24.57 -0.43 -9.44
C LEU A 515 -24.03 1.01 -9.40
N GLU A 516 -22.89 1.28 -10.04
CA GLU A 516 -22.33 2.61 -10.21
C GLU A 516 -23.31 3.51 -10.97
N PHE A 517 -23.79 3.05 -12.12
CA PHE A 517 -24.72 3.85 -12.93
C PHE A 517 -26.03 4.12 -12.18
N LYS A 518 -26.57 3.10 -11.48
CA LYS A 518 -27.73 3.27 -10.60
C LYS A 518 -27.49 4.33 -9.51
N ARG A 519 -26.31 4.34 -8.88
CA ARG A 519 -25.94 5.33 -7.86
C ARG A 519 -25.82 6.73 -8.45
N ARG A 520 -25.17 6.90 -9.61
CA ARG A 520 -25.08 8.18 -10.32
C ARG A 520 -26.46 8.76 -10.63
N ILE A 521 -27.41 7.94 -11.08
CA ILE A 521 -28.79 8.38 -11.29
C ILE A 521 -29.42 8.86 -9.98
N VAL A 522 -29.22 8.14 -8.87
CA VAL A 522 -29.74 8.55 -7.54
C VAL A 522 -29.14 9.89 -7.09
N GLU A 523 -27.85 10.12 -7.30
CA GLU A 523 -27.18 11.40 -6.98
C GLU A 523 -27.71 12.55 -7.84
N THR A 524 -27.90 12.33 -9.14
CA THR A 524 -28.53 13.30 -10.03
C THR A 524 -29.95 13.63 -9.56
N LEU A 525 -30.72 12.62 -9.13
CA LEU A 525 -32.05 12.85 -8.53
C LEU A 525 -31.96 13.67 -7.24
N GLU A 526 -31.01 13.39 -6.36
CA GLU A 526 -30.81 14.19 -5.13
C GLU A 526 -30.54 15.66 -5.45
N ARG A 527 -29.67 15.94 -6.43
CA ARG A 527 -29.40 17.30 -6.92
C ARG A 527 -30.66 17.98 -7.45
N PHE A 528 -31.43 17.30 -8.30
CA PHE A 528 -32.67 17.86 -8.84
C PHE A 528 -33.70 18.15 -7.74
N TYR A 529 -33.88 17.23 -6.79
CA TYR A 529 -34.91 17.36 -5.76
C TYR A 529 -34.54 18.33 -4.65
N PHE A 530 -33.29 18.35 -4.17
CA PHE A 530 -32.89 19.09 -2.97
C PHE A 530 -32.10 20.38 -3.27
N GLU A 531 -31.35 20.44 -4.37
CA GLU A 531 -30.59 21.66 -4.73
C GLU A 531 -31.37 22.53 -5.71
N LEU A 532 -31.94 21.91 -6.75
CA LEU A 532 -32.72 22.63 -7.78
C LEU A 532 -34.20 22.76 -7.43
N GLY A 533 -34.66 22.10 -6.36
CA GLY A 533 -36.05 22.14 -5.88
C GLY A 533 -37.09 21.66 -6.90
N LYS A 534 -36.69 20.86 -7.90
CA LYS A 534 -37.51 20.48 -9.05
C LYS A 534 -37.59 18.96 -9.19
N PRO A 535 -38.81 18.38 -9.22
CA PRO A 535 -38.99 17.00 -9.66
C PRO A 535 -38.59 16.82 -11.13
N PRO A 536 -37.56 16.00 -11.44
CA PRO A 536 -37.02 15.92 -12.78
C PRO A 536 -37.79 14.93 -13.66
N LEU A 537 -37.91 15.25 -14.95
CA LEU A 537 -38.41 14.32 -15.96
C LEU A 537 -37.31 13.34 -16.39
N ILE A 538 -37.67 12.16 -16.88
CA ILE A 538 -36.69 11.17 -17.37
C ILE A 538 -35.77 11.78 -18.44
N LYS A 539 -36.30 12.55 -19.39
CA LYS A 539 -35.46 13.21 -20.41
C LYS A 539 -34.47 14.23 -19.84
N GLU A 540 -34.83 14.91 -18.76
CA GLU A 540 -33.98 15.91 -18.08
C GLU A 540 -32.85 15.24 -17.30
N VAL A 541 -33.09 14.05 -16.76
CA VAL A 541 -32.04 13.22 -16.14
C VAL A 541 -31.18 12.57 -17.23
N ALA A 542 -31.77 12.10 -18.33
CA ALA A 542 -31.04 11.48 -19.42
C ALA A 542 -30.05 12.44 -20.10
N SER A 543 -30.37 13.74 -20.20
CA SER A 543 -29.45 14.75 -20.76
C SER A 543 -28.16 14.94 -19.96
N GLU A 544 -28.12 14.51 -18.69
CA GLU A 544 -26.91 14.53 -17.85
C GLU A 544 -25.98 13.35 -18.13
N PHE A 545 -26.42 12.38 -18.95
CA PHE A 545 -25.69 11.18 -19.31
C PHE A 545 -25.54 11.07 -20.83
N PRO A 546 -24.70 11.92 -21.47
CA PRO A 546 -24.58 12.00 -22.93
C PRO A 546 -24.05 10.71 -23.58
N ASP A 547 -23.42 9.84 -22.80
CA ASP A 547 -22.89 8.55 -23.23
C ASP A 547 -23.97 7.47 -23.41
N HIS A 548 -25.21 7.74 -22.97
CA HIS A 548 -26.36 6.84 -23.10
C HIS A 548 -27.46 7.45 -23.96
N LYS A 549 -28.00 6.68 -24.90
CA LYS A 549 -29.19 7.12 -25.64
C LYS A 549 -30.39 7.18 -24.70
N GLU A 550 -31.31 8.11 -24.94
CA GLU A 550 -32.49 8.30 -24.09
C GLU A 550 -33.33 7.02 -23.95
N ASP A 551 -33.46 6.24 -25.03
CA ASP A 551 -34.19 4.96 -25.04
C ASP A 551 -33.50 3.91 -24.16
N GLU A 552 -32.17 3.81 -24.23
CA GLU A 552 -31.37 2.91 -23.40
C GLU A 552 -31.46 3.29 -21.91
N PHE A 553 -31.47 4.59 -21.62
CA PHE A 553 -31.67 5.11 -20.27
C PHE A 553 -33.06 4.76 -19.71
N ARG A 554 -34.12 4.94 -20.53
CA ARG A 554 -35.51 4.59 -20.16
C ARG A 554 -35.64 3.10 -19.84
N GLU A 555 -35.04 2.23 -20.63
CA GLU A 555 -35.01 0.79 -20.37
C GLU A 555 -34.24 0.44 -19.10
N PHE A 556 -33.08 1.07 -18.89
CA PHE A 556 -32.27 0.86 -17.69
C PHE A 556 -33.02 1.22 -16.41
N VAL A 557 -33.62 2.41 -16.37
CA VAL A 557 -34.41 2.93 -15.26
C VAL A 557 -35.57 1.98 -14.91
N LYS A 558 -36.25 1.44 -15.94
CA LYS A 558 -37.32 0.44 -15.77
C LYS A 558 -36.78 -0.88 -15.21
N LYS A 559 -35.67 -1.39 -15.75
CA LYS A 559 -35.02 -2.65 -15.32
C LYS A 559 -34.52 -2.58 -13.89
N GLN A 560 -34.02 -1.42 -13.45
CA GLN A 560 -33.46 -1.20 -12.11
C GLN A 560 -34.49 -0.83 -11.03
N GLY A 561 -35.79 -0.80 -11.38
CA GLY A 561 -36.87 -0.59 -10.41
C GLY A 561 -37.04 0.84 -9.91
N PHE A 562 -36.62 1.84 -10.70
CA PHE A 562 -36.94 3.24 -10.43
C PHE A 562 -38.43 3.50 -10.60
N LYS A 563 -39.02 4.23 -9.65
CA LYS A 563 -40.44 4.56 -9.71
C LYS A 563 -40.65 5.71 -10.68
N GLN A 564 -41.67 5.60 -11.52
CA GLN A 564 -41.97 6.57 -12.58
C GLN A 564 -43.41 7.05 -12.42
N LEU A 565 -43.66 8.34 -12.62
CA LEU A 565 -44.99 8.94 -12.57
C LEU A 565 -45.29 9.63 -13.90
N ASP A 566 -46.39 9.28 -14.56
CA ASP A 566 -46.79 9.93 -15.81
C ASP A 566 -47.12 11.41 -15.55
N PHE A 567 -46.52 12.31 -16.32
CA PHE A 567 -46.72 13.76 -16.23
C PHE A 567 -46.62 14.39 -17.63
N GLU A 568 -47.74 14.88 -18.15
CA GLU A 568 -47.84 15.41 -19.52
C GLU A 568 -47.35 14.38 -20.57
N ASN A 569 -46.36 14.74 -21.40
CA ASN A 569 -45.79 13.89 -22.46
C ASN A 569 -44.55 13.09 -22.03
N ASP A 570 -44.19 13.08 -20.74
CA ASP A 570 -43.05 12.34 -20.21
C ASP A 570 -43.35 11.77 -18.81
N LYS A 571 -42.35 11.20 -18.15
CA LYS A 571 -42.47 10.65 -16.79
C LYS A 571 -41.53 11.36 -15.84
N ILE A 572 -42.01 11.66 -14.65
CA ILE A 572 -41.19 12.12 -13.53
C ILE A 572 -40.45 10.91 -12.96
N LEU A 573 -39.13 11.03 -12.81
CA LEU A 573 -38.27 9.98 -12.30
C LEU A 573 -38.08 10.11 -10.79
N LEU A 574 -38.36 9.03 -10.04
CA LEU A 574 -38.19 8.96 -8.59
C LEU A 574 -37.16 7.88 -8.23
N TYR A 575 -36.74 7.89 -6.96
CA TYR A 575 -35.82 6.90 -6.40
C TYR A 575 -36.23 5.44 -6.68
N PRO A 576 -35.25 4.51 -6.73
CA PRO A 576 -35.53 3.09 -6.83
C PRO A 576 -36.31 2.58 -5.61
N VAL A 577 -37.20 1.62 -5.84
CA VAL A 577 -37.95 0.95 -4.77
C VAL A 577 -37.05 -0.10 -4.11
N ASP A 578 -36.07 0.37 -3.34
CA ASP A 578 -35.13 -0.44 -2.55
C ASP A 578 -35.46 -0.38 -1.05
N HIS A 579 -34.63 -0.99 -0.20
CA HIS A 579 -34.79 -0.96 1.26
C HIS A 579 -34.76 0.48 1.85
N GLN A 580 -34.18 1.45 1.14
CA GLN A 580 -34.09 2.85 1.56
C GLN A 580 -35.25 3.71 1.02
N TRP A 581 -36.09 3.17 0.14
CA TRP A 581 -37.21 3.89 -0.49
C TRP A 581 -38.08 4.63 0.54
N ARG A 582 -38.39 4.00 1.68
CA ARG A 582 -39.26 4.61 2.70
C ARG A 582 -38.63 5.86 3.32
N ALA A 583 -37.37 5.77 3.75
CA ALA A 583 -36.65 6.90 4.33
C ALA A 583 -36.50 8.03 3.30
N ARG A 584 -36.11 7.70 2.07
CA ARG A 584 -36.00 8.68 0.97
C ARG A 584 -37.34 9.32 0.62
N ALA A 585 -38.42 8.55 0.58
CA ALA A 585 -39.77 9.03 0.29
C ALA A 585 -40.30 9.98 1.35
N VAL A 586 -40.04 9.72 2.64
CA VAL A 586 -40.42 10.61 3.75
C VAL A 586 -39.62 11.91 3.69
N LYS A 587 -38.30 11.81 3.55
CA LYS A 587 -37.41 12.98 3.39
C LYS A 587 -37.83 13.85 2.20
N LEU A 588 -38.09 13.20 1.06
CA LEU A 588 -38.54 13.88 -0.15
C LEU A 588 -39.91 14.54 0.04
N ARG A 589 -40.85 13.88 0.72
CA ARG A 589 -42.18 14.45 0.99
C ARG A 589 -42.08 15.73 1.81
N LYS A 590 -41.35 15.70 2.92
CA LYS A 590 -41.17 16.84 3.82
C LYS A 590 -40.59 18.04 3.06
N HIS A 591 -39.53 17.81 2.30
CA HIS A 591 -38.88 18.87 1.52
C HIS A 591 -39.77 19.46 0.42
N LEU A 592 -40.50 18.61 -0.31
CA LEU A 592 -41.44 19.08 -1.34
C LEU A 592 -42.68 19.78 -0.73
N GLU A 593 -43.13 19.39 0.47
CA GLU A 593 -44.20 20.07 1.21
C GLU A 593 -43.79 21.48 1.64
N GLU A 594 -42.55 21.66 2.11
CA GLU A 594 -41.97 22.97 2.46
C GLU A 594 -41.85 23.89 1.22
N LEU A 595 -41.30 23.37 0.12
CA LEU A 595 -41.13 24.14 -1.12
C LEU A 595 -42.48 24.49 -1.81
N ASN A 596 -43.48 23.62 -1.71
CA ASN A 596 -44.80 23.86 -2.32
C ASN A 596 -45.61 24.95 -1.60
N GLN A 597 -45.18 25.40 -0.41
CA GLN A 597 -45.78 26.51 0.33
C GLN A 597 -45.20 27.88 -0.08
N ASP A 598 -44.15 27.93 -0.90
CA ASP A 598 -43.55 29.18 -1.36
C ASP A 598 -44.50 29.92 -2.35
N PRO A 599 -44.93 31.15 -2.05
CA PRO A 599 -45.81 31.93 -2.92
C PRO A 599 -45.18 32.36 -4.26
N GLY A 600 -43.84 32.30 -4.41
CA GLY A 600 -43.11 32.69 -5.64
C GLY A 600 -42.95 31.60 -6.70
N LEU A 601 -43.45 30.39 -6.45
CA LEU A 601 -43.19 29.21 -7.27
C LEU A 601 -44.01 29.18 -8.59
N GLU A 602 -43.36 28.88 -9.72
CA GLU A 602 -44.02 28.73 -11.03
C GLU A 602 -45.16 27.69 -11.02
N SER A 603 -46.25 27.96 -11.75
CA SER A 603 -47.46 27.13 -11.76
C SER A 603 -47.23 25.71 -12.32
N SER A 604 -46.34 25.56 -13.29
CA SER A 604 -45.93 24.27 -13.89
C SER A 604 -45.08 23.42 -12.95
N LEU A 605 -44.24 24.06 -12.14
CA LEU A 605 -43.41 23.38 -11.14
C LEU A 605 -44.26 22.95 -9.94
N ARG A 606 -45.20 23.80 -9.53
CA ARG A 606 -46.20 23.50 -8.51
C ARG A 606 -47.09 22.30 -8.88
N SER A 607 -47.51 22.20 -10.14
CA SER A 607 -48.28 21.05 -10.63
C SER A 607 -47.45 19.75 -10.63
N ARG A 608 -46.16 19.80 -11.01
CA ARG A 608 -45.23 18.66 -10.92
C ARG A 608 -45.03 18.19 -9.47
N MET A 609 -44.77 19.12 -8.56
CA MET A 609 -44.55 18.82 -7.14
C MET A 609 -45.79 18.23 -6.48
N SER A 610 -46.97 18.80 -6.74
CA SER A 610 -48.24 18.27 -6.23
C SER A 610 -48.52 16.84 -6.72
N ALA A 611 -48.16 16.51 -7.97
CA ALA A 611 -48.29 15.16 -8.51
C ALA A 611 -47.39 14.14 -7.77
N VAL A 612 -46.13 14.52 -7.50
CA VAL A 612 -45.20 13.70 -6.70
C VAL A 612 -45.68 13.56 -5.26
N LEU A 613 -46.10 14.64 -4.62
CA LEU A 613 -46.62 14.62 -3.24
C LEU A 613 -47.84 13.71 -3.09
N LYS A 614 -48.80 13.79 -4.03
CA LYS A 614 -49.98 12.92 -4.05
C LYS A 614 -49.61 11.44 -4.19
N MET A 615 -48.59 11.13 -4.99
CA MET A 615 -48.06 9.77 -5.13
C MET A 615 -47.33 9.30 -3.86
N LEU A 616 -46.45 10.14 -3.29
CA LEU A 616 -45.73 9.83 -2.05
C LEU A 616 -46.72 9.57 -0.91
N GLN A 617 -47.73 10.42 -0.74
CA GLN A 617 -48.80 10.24 0.26
C GLN A 617 -49.57 8.93 0.05
N ARG A 618 -49.92 8.56 -1.20
CA ARG A 618 -50.55 7.26 -1.49
C ARG A 618 -49.64 6.09 -1.17
N SER A 619 -48.35 6.18 -1.52
CA SER A 619 -47.39 5.09 -1.28
C SER A 619 -47.05 4.88 0.19
N ILE A 620 -47.01 5.96 0.98
CA ILE A 620 -46.81 5.91 2.43
C ILE A 620 -48.07 5.37 3.12
N LYS A 621 -49.27 5.83 2.72
CA LYS A 621 -50.55 5.32 3.25
C LYS A 621 -50.77 3.84 2.94
N GLN A 622 -50.46 3.39 1.72
CA GLN A 622 -50.55 1.97 1.34
C GLN A 622 -49.55 1.09 2.12
N ALA A 623 -48.36 1.61 2.44
CA ALA A 623 -47.38 0.90 3.25
C ALA A 623 -47.80 0.83 4.74
N ALA A 624 -48.46 1.86 5.27
CA ALA A 624 -49.03 1.86 6.61
C ALA A 624 -50.25 0.93 6.75
N SER A 625 -51.09 0.80 5.72
CA SER A 625 -52.23 -0.13 5.71
C SER A 625 -51.86 -1.59 5.43
N GLY A 626 -50.62 -1.86 4.97
CA GLY A 626 -50.14 -3.20 4.64
C GLY A 626 -49.56 -3.99 5.82
N VAL A 627 -49.45 -3.36 7.01
CA VAL A 627 -49.03 -4.01 8.26
C VAL A 627 -50.23 -4.00 9.20
N GLY A 628 -51.15 -4.97 9.04
CA GLY A 628 -52.31 -5.08 9.92
C GLY A 628 -53.52 -5.69 9.24
N GLY A 629 -53.47 -6.99 8.97
CA GLY A 629 -54.69 -7.76 8.81
C GLY A 629 -55.42 -7.84 10.15
N SER A 630 -56.34 -6.91 10.41
CA SER A 630 -57.59 -7.13 11.14
C SER A 630 -58.30 -5.79 11.34
N THR A 631 -59.46 -5.66 10.71
CA THR A 631 -60.51 -4.69 11.01
C THR A 631 -60.76 -4.53 12.50
N GLN A 632 -60.59 -3.32 13.02
CA GLN A 632 -61.51 -2.73 13.99
C GLN A 632 -61.52 -1.21 13.87
N SER A 633 -62.70 -0.70 13.55
CA SER A 633 -63.03 0.72 13.54
C SER A 633 -62.94 1.30 14.95
N GLY A 634 -62.07 2.29 15.13
CA GLY A 634 -62.06 3.17 16.28
C GLY A 634 -61.31 4.43 15.91
N ASN A 635 -61.96 5.58 16.03
CA ASN A 635 -61.35 6.91 15.87
C ASN A 635 -60.04 6.98 16.67
N LEU A 636 -58.92 6.87 15.97
CA LEU A 636 -57.62 7.22 16.49
C LEU A 636 -57.15 8.40 15.66
N ASP A 637 -56.96 9.51 16.37
CA ASP A 637 -56.48 10.77 15.86
C ASP A 637 -55.12 10.55 15.13
N PRO A 638 -55.02 10.84 13.82
CA PRO A 638 -53.82 10.57 13.02
C PRO A 638 -52.54 11.19 13.60
N ASP A 639 -52.68 12.33 14.30
CA ASP A 639 -51.56 13.06 14.87
C ASP A 639 -51.02 12.37 16.14
N ALA A 640 -51.90 11.75 16.94
CA ALA A 640 -51.52 11.01 18.14
C ALA A 640 -50.81 9.67 17.84
N ALA A 641 -51.08 9.07 16.67
CA ALA A 641 -50.33 7.91 16.20
C ALA A 641 -48.94 8.30 15.66
N PHE A 642 -48.81 9.53 15.13
CA PHE A 642 -47.58 10.06 14.58
C PHE A 642 -46.59 10.48 15.69
N GLU A 643 -47.06 11.12 16.76
CA GLU A 643 -46.24 11.47 17.93
C GLU A 643 -45.72 10.24 18.67
N ARG A 644 -46.54 9.18 18.76
CA ARG A 644 -46.12 7.88 19.32
C ARG A 644 -45.05 7.19 18.47
N PHE A 645 -45.05 7.44 17.17
CA PHE A 645 -44.06 6.89 16.24
C PHE A 645 -42.75 7.69 16.25
N GLU A 646 -42.79 9.03 16.35
CA GLU A 646 -41.59 9.86 16.56
C GLU A 646 -40.88 9.51 17.86
N THR A 647 -41.64 9.25 18.94
CA THR A 647 -41.06 8.81 20.22
C THR A 647 -40.49 7.38 20.19
N GLU A 648 -41.00 6.48 19.34
CA GLU A 648 -40.38 5.18 19.10
C GLU A 648 -39.13 5.28 18.21
N LEU A 649 -39.11 6.19 17.24
CA LEU A 649 -37.95 6.42 16.37
C LEU A 649 -36.78 7.03 17.15
N GLU A 650 -37.05 8.00 18.04
CA GLU A 650 -36.04 8.53 18.96
C GLU A 650 -35.51 7.48 19.94
N LYS A 651 -36.35 6.50 20.35
CA LYS A 651 -35.89 5.36 21.16
C LYS A 651 -34.97 4.43 20.36
N HIS A 652 -35.29 4.15 19.10
CA HIS A 652 -34.43 3.33 18.24
C HIS A 652 -33.12 4.03 17.87
N GLU A 653 -33.12 5.35 17.67
CA GLU A 653 -31.88 6.13 17.45
C GLU A 653 -31.01 6.18 18.72
N LYS A 654 -31.61 6.29 19.91
CA LYS A 654 -30.87 6.22 21.18
C LYS A 654 -30.30 4.83 21.46
N VAL A 655 -31.01 3.76 21.09
CA VAL A 655 -30.51 2.38 21.23
C VAL A 655 -29.41 2.07 20.20
N ALA A 656 -29.48 2.64 18.99
CA ALA A 656 -28.41 2.54 17.99
C ALA A 656 -27.14 3.33 18.40
N ALA A 657 -27.32 4.46 19.10
CA ALA A 657 -26.22 5.22 19.69
C ALA A 657 -25.61 4.53 20.93
N SER A 658 -26.40 3.85 21.77
CA SER A 658 -25.87 3.12 22.94
C SER A 658 -25.25 1.77 22.61
N SER A 659 -25.64 1.13 21.50
CA SER A 659 -25.04 -0.13 21.02
C SER A 659 -23.71 0.05 20.27
N SER A 660 -23.22 1.29 20.15
CA SER A 660 -21.89 1.61 19.61
C SER A 660 -20.86 2.00 20.68
N GLU A 661 -21.21 1.96 21.98
CA GLU A 661 -20.31 2.26 23.10
C GLU A 661 -20.01 1.07 24.05
N GLU A 662 -20.49 -0.15 23.77
CA GLU A 662 -20.14 -1.35 24.55
C GLU A 662 -19.68 -2.51 23.66
N GLU A 663 -18.39 -2.54 23.32
CA GLU A 663 -17.60 -3.79 23.31
C GLU A 663 -16.15 -3.46 23.74
N PRO A 664 -15.74 -3.84 24.96
CA PRO A 664 -14.34 -4.09 25.26
C PRO A 664 -14.02 -5.54 24.84
N TYR A 665 -13.14 -5.72 23.86
CA TYR A 665 -11.99 -6.66 23.85
C TYR A 665 -11.24 -6.58 22.52
#